data_AF-A0A401KVC7-F1
#
_entry.id   AF-A0A401KVC7-F1
#
_cell.length_a   1.000
_cell.length_b   1.000
_cell.length_c   1.000
_cell.angle_alpha   90.00
_cell.angle_beta   90.00
_cell.angle_gamma   90.00
#
_symmetry.space_group_name_H-M   'P 1'
#
loop_
_entity.id
_entity.type
_entity.pdbx_description
1 polymer ?
#
loop_
_entity_poly.entity_id
_entity_poly.type
_entity_poly.pdbx_seq_one_letter_code
_entity_poly.pdbx_strand_id
1 'polypeptide(L)'
;MPQKLTVAVAQASTQSTLAATLAALERVTRHAAARGVHLILFPEAYLGGYPRTCDFGTAVGARGAHGRDQFLEYFHAAVDLGDTPTGAGDDWVNRRLPLPRGKEYRGDGTREALEKISRETGVFIVCGVIERAGGSLYCSAIYVDPRDGALGKRRKVMPTASERLIWAQGSPSTLKAVTTELNGVRLTIGAAICWENYMPMLRQSLYSQNVNLYLAPTADARDTWLPLMRTVAGEGRTFVLSANQCVRRRELPGWITANSQDKHNGDDYVCRGGSCIVGPLGEVLSDPIWEVSTDDVTDASDPNDPAMAAALSITEIDMEDCERGRLDLDVAGSYSRNDSFKLTVDGLDLNPPPLYARALEERIIELESQQHGSTDPTLEPGPTPGLRKTDVHPTESLEPPQGRITRAQTEEATFPAIRLSSHGPGDGEGTQAGSTPSITILPPLHTPQSGSLEGTNYETEISSQTQDELIQIFLKRVNPRYPFLHEETFIAWYDAWKASRNLGVPLPPEEQWKAFFIKMALAVSLLIAPRVSTRDMKVSQALYSSAASSLDAVFACLDPVLHAQAYLLCTLHALHSPSSQTVLTMISAAVRCCVIAQLHLSAVEHQPQELLCERQIRRRVFWSAYAIDRLVSWVYHVPCSLVDEDIQVEPFANMNDDEIKEWQARADRPDLDESTPRRTQVSSALHLIRGRRIQSRILSIMMRADYDQRFAGSHQWRLHMLEVLNDWKAQLEPHSDPLSKGYTSEGWVGMLYNYTVLLLYRPTKANMSGLVMEHCIRACTDIALTFWKYLKSRQTAQLWPGLLSQFGIGITLLYCLWMVPPSHRSVEIQSPKIGTAIRTCSVILAVLSERWTEAEPLRDIFDLLADSIPVYWSPDNGEASHISVSSADTIQGYLPRVTAIVINKDIMRMLIEMTTEDYPWAAGRPVNGGNWSSSDVHNAHECPLCWGTRADPAKLPSVGFDAGILWPGFDHRTDDDSFAVFAEESPLFPGLLGSIEF
;
A
#
# COMPACT_ATOMS: atom_id res chain seq x y z
N MET A 1 -10.46 -29.91 -35.30
CA MET A 1 -9.25 -30.71 -34.98
C MET A 1 -9.05 -30.60 -33.48
N PRO A 2 -8.65 -31.67 -32.76
CA PRO A 2 -8.44 -31.61 -31.31
C PRO A 2 -7.40 -30.53 -30.97
N GLN A 3 -7.67 -29.67 -29.99
CA GLN A 3 -6.77 -28.59 -29.55
C GLN A 3 -5.70 -29.08 -28.57
N LYS A 4 -5.04 -30.19 -28.92
CA LYS A 4 -4.11 -30.90 -28.03
C LYS A 4 -2.65 -30.55 -28.30
N LEU A 5 -1.87 -30.44 -27.23
CA LEU A 5 -0.43 -30.21 -27.27
C LEU A 5 0.28 -31.12 -26.28
N THR A 6 1.45 -31.61 -26.68
CA THR A 6 2.39 -32.25 -25.76
C THR A 6 3.37 -31.22 -25.25
N VAL A 7 3.40 -31.00 -23.93
CA VAL A 7 4.27 -30.04 -23.26
C VAL A 7 5.24 -30.73 -22.32
N ALA A 8 6.35 -30.07 -21.99
CA ALA A 8 7.32 -30.59 -21.03
C ALA A 8 7.87 -29.53 -20.08
N VAL A 9 8.24 -29.96 -18.87
CA VAL A 9 9.04 -29.18 -17.92
C VAL A 9 10.34 -29.93 -17.63
N ALA A 10 11.47 -29.23 -17.75
CA ALA A 10 12.79 -29.79 -17.49
C ALA A 10 13.28 -29.39 -16.09
N GLN A 11 13.62 -30.39 -15.28
CA GLN A 11 14.33 -30.17 -14.03
C GLN A 11 15.83 -30.26 -14.27
N ALA A 12 16.48 -29.12 -14.48
CA ALA A 12 17.86 -29.02 -14.94
C ALA A 12 18.71 -28.09 -14.06
N SER A 13 20.04 -28.23 -14.13
CA SER A 13 20.99 -27.34 -13.44
C SER A 13 21.95 -26.63 -14.39
N THR A 14 22.34 -25.41 -14.03
CA THR A 14 23.32 -24.63 -14.79
C THR A 14 24.67 -25.35 -14.78
N GLN A 15 25.29 -25.44 -15.95
CA GLN A 15 26.60 -26.08 -16.09
C GLN A 15 27.74 -25.09 -15.82
N SER A 16 28.97 -25.58 -15.78
CA SER A 16 30.16 -24.77 -15.45
C SER A 16 30.41 -23.57 -16.37
N THR A 17 29.88 -23.59 -17.60
CA THR A 17 29.96 -22.49 -18.56
C THR A 17 28.64 -22.31 -19.29
N LEU A 18 28.43 -21.11 -19.84
CA LEU A 18 27.27 -20.82 -20.69
C LEU A 18 27.19 -21.76 -21.90
N ALA A 19 28.31 -22.02 -22.56
CA ALA A 19 28.38 -22.93 -23.71
C ALA A 19 27.99 -24.37 -23.33
N ALA A 20 28.48 -24.87 -22.19
CA ALA A 20 28.10 -26.19 -21.68
C ALA A 20 26.61 -26.25 -21.32
N THR A 21 26.06 -25.18 -20.76
CA THR A 21 24.63 -25.10 -20.41
C THR A 21 23.76 -25.07 -21.67
N LEU A 22 24.18 -24.37 -22.72
CA LEU A 22 23.49 -24.38 -24.02
C LEU A 22 23.55 -25.76 -24.69
N ALA A 23 24.68 -26.47 -24.61
CA ALA A 23 24.78 -27.84 -25.10
C ALA A 23 23.88 -28.82 -24.31
N ALA A 24 23.75 -28.63 -23.00
CA ALA A 24 22.81 -29.38 -22.17
C ALA A 24 21.35 -29.08 -22.55
N LEU A 25 21.00 -27.82 -22.71
CA LEU A 25 19.69 -27.37 -23.20
C LEU A 25 19.35 -28.01 -24.56
N GLU A 26 20.30 -28.00 -25.50
CA GLU A 26 20.13 -28.60 -26.82
C GLU A 26 19.84 -30.11 -26.72
N ARG A 27 20.62 -30.84 -25.92
CA ARG A 27 20.43 -32.28 -25.69
C ARG A 27 19.04 -32.57 -25.11
N VAL A 28 18.64 -31.86 -24.06
CA VAL A 28 17.31 -32.01 -23.43
C VAL A 28 16.20 -31.70 -24.44
N THR A 29 16.37 -30.65 -25.24
CA THR A 29 15.37 -30.26 -26.25
C THR A 29 15.27 -31.30 -27.36
N ARG A 30 16.39 -31.86 -27.85
CA ARG A 30 16.38 -32.94 -28.85
C ARG A 30 15.71 -34.19 -28.33
N HIS A 31 15.96 -34.54 -27.07
CA HIS A 31 15.30 -35.67 -26.39
C HIS A 31 13.78 -35.45 -26.27
N ALA A 32 13.36 -34.24 -25.90
CA ALA A 32 11.95 -33.87 -25.85
C ALA A 32 11.30 -33.94 -27.25
N ALA A 33 11.98 -33.42 -28.28
CA ALA A 33 11.52 -33.44 -29.66
C ALA A 33 11.31 -34.88 -30.18
N ALA A 34 12.23 -35.80 -29.87
CA ALA A 34 12.11 -37.22 -30.23
C ALA A 34 10.87 -37.90 -29.62
N ARG A 35 10.26 -37.29 -28.58
CA ARG A 35 9.06 -37.77 -27.89
C ARG A 35 7.81 -36.96 -28.24
N GLY A 36 7.88 -36.12 -29.28
CA GLY A 36 6.75 -35.34 -29.79
C GLY A 36 6.38 -34.13 -28.94
N VAL A 37 7.29 -33.63 -28.10
CA VAL A 37 7.05 -32.40 -27.32
C VAL A 37 7.00 -31.20 -28.26
N HIS A 38 6.01 -30.33 -28.06
CA HIS A 38 5.80 -29.10 -28.82
C HIS A 38 6.38 -27.87 -28.10
N LEU A 39 6.35 -27.86 -26.76
CA LEU A 39 6.85 -26.77 -25.93
C LEU A 39 7.56 -27.32 -24.70
N ILE A 40 8.71 -26.73 -24.36
CA ILE A 40 9.47 -27.07 -23.15
C ILE A 40 9.80 -25.82 -22.32
N LEU A 41 9.63 -25.92 -21.00
CA LEU A 41 10.02 -24.90 -20.04
C LEU A 41 11.27 -25.34 -19.26
N PHE A 42 12.30 -24.49 -19.27
CA PHE A 42 13.50 -24.61 -18.43
C PHE A 42 13.42 -23.71 -17.17
N PRO A 43 14.18 -24.03 -16.10
CA PRO A 43 14.08 -23.35 -14.80
C PRO A 43 14.48 -21.86 -14.79
N GLU A 44 14.17 -21.18 -13.68
CA GLU A 44 14.65 -19.82 -13.38
C GLU A 44 16.17 -19.77 -13.36
N ALA A 45 16.75 -18.71 -13.93
CA ALA A 45 18.19 -18.46 -13.94
C ALA A 45 19.03 -19.63 -14.50
N TYR A 46 18.45 -20.47 -15.36
CA TYR A 46 19.13 -21.63 -15.93
C TYR A 46 20.36 -21.22 -16.76
N LEU A 47 20.21 -20.23 -17.64
CA LEU A 47 21.36 -19.59 -18.30
C LEU A 47 21.89 -18.45 -17.42
N GLY A 48 23.20 -18.45 -17.16
CA GLY A 48 23.87 -17.47 -16.29
C GLY A 48 23.95 -17.91 -14.81
N GLY A 49 23.06 -18.80 -14.38
CA GLY A 49 23.13 -19.47 -13.07
C GLY A 49 22.49 -18.70 -11.92
N TYR A 50 22.01 -19.45 -10.93
CA TYR A 50 21.49 -18.88 -9.68
C TYR A 50 22.59 -18.88 -8.60
N PRO A 51 22.95 -17.72 -8.00
CA PRO A 51 24.05 -17.61 -7.06
C PRO A 51 23.65 -18.07 -5.65
N ARG A 52 23.28 -19.35 -5.49
CA ARG A 52 22.86 -19.91 -4.20
C ARG A 52 24.01 -19.81 -3.21
N THR A 53 23.70 -19.51 -1.96
CA THR A 53 24.66 -19.39 -0.83
C THR A 53 25.61 -18.18 -0.87
N CYS A 54 25.57 -17.33 -1.90
CA CYS A 54 26.36 -16.12 -1.96
C CYS A 54 25.74 -14.96 -1.18
N ASP A 55 26.56 -14.25 -0.40
CA ASP A 55 26.22 -12.96 0.22
C ASP A 55 26.84 -11.75 -0.51
N PHE A 56 27.69 -12.01 -1.51
CA PHE A 56 28.48 -11.01 -2.25
C PHE A 56 29.26 -10.07 -1.32
N GLY A 57 29.69 -10.54 -0.14
CA GLY A 57 30.39 -9.76 0.87
C GLY A 57 29.63 -8.50 1.30
N THR A 58 28.31 -8.52 1.25
CA THR A 58 27.46 -7.37 1.55
C THR A 58 26.99 -7.37 3.00
N ALA A 59 27.04 -6.19 3.63
CA ALA A 59 26.40 -5.91 4.91
C ALA A 59 25.81 -4.49 4.87
N VAL A 60 24.92 -4.16 5.80
CA VAL A 60 24.36 -2.80 5.88
C VAL A 60 25.50 -1.80 6.10
N GLY A 61 25.75 -0.94 5.10
CA GLY A 61 26.82 0.06 5.13
C GLY A 61 28.23 -0.43 4.74
N ALA A 62 28.43 -1.72 4.40
CA ALA A 62 29.75 -2.26 4.05
C ALA A 62 29.72 -3.20 2.83
N ARG A 63 30.82 -3.24 2.08
CA ARG A 63 31.02 -4.14 0.94
C ARG A 63 32.47 -4.64 0.90
N GLY A 64 32.66 -5.94 1.04
CA GLY A 64 33.98 -6.59 0.99
C GLY A 64 34.61 -6.56 -0.41
N ALA A 65 35.94 -6.64 -0.50
CA ALA A 65 36.64 -6.72 -1.77
C ALA A 65 36.29 -8.02 -2.52
N HIS A 66 36.33 -9.15 -1.82
CA HIS A 66 35.93 -10.45 -2.36
C HIS A 66 34.52 -10.46 -2.99
N GLY A 67 33.58 -9.75 -2.37
CA GLY A 67 32.22 -9.61 -2.90
C GLY A 67 32.16 -8.93 -4.27
N ARG A 68 33.05 -7.97 -4.52
CA ARG A 68 33.18 -7.31 -5.83
C ARG A 68 33.75 -8.26 -6.88
N ASP A 69 34.72 -9.10 -6.50
CA ASP A 69 35.29 -10.11 -7.40
C ASP A 69 34.26 -11.20 -7.73
N GLN A 70 33.48 -11.67 -6.74
CA GLN A 70 32.35 -12.58 -6.98
C GLN A 70 31.30 -11.96 -7.91
N PHE A 71 30.96 -10.69 -7.71
CA PHE A 71 30.03 -9.99 -8.60
C PHE A 71 30.59 -9.86 -10.02
N LEU A 72 31.89 -9.60 -10.17
CA LEU A 72 32.56 -9.53 -11.47
C LEU A 72 32.48 -10.87 -12.23
N GLU A 73 32.82 -11.98 -11.55
CA GLU A 73 32.69 -13.33 -12.12
C GLU A 73 31.25 -13.63 -12.52
N TYR A 74 30.29 -13.32 -11.64
CA TYR A 74 28.88 -13.52 -11.93
C TYR A 74 28.37 -12.66 -13.10
N PHE A 75 28.84 -11.41 -13.20
CA PHE A 75 28.52 -10.52 -14.31
C PHE A 75 29.11 -11.01 -15.65
N HIS A 76 30.28 -11.65 -15.62
CA HIS A 76 30.88 -12.28 -16.80
C HIS A 76 30.19 -13.58 -17.21
N ALA A 77 29.60 -14.31 -16.25
CA ALA A 77 28.81 -15.51 -16.51
C ALA A 77 27.41 -15.22 -17.08
N ALA A 78 26.86 -14.03 -16.82
CA ALA A 78 25.55 -13.60 -17.29
C ALA A 78 25.47 -13.44 -18.82
N VAL A 79 24.28 -13.70 -19.38
CA VAL A 79 24.01 -13.70 -20.82
C VAL A 79 23.80 -12.28 -21.34
N ASP A 80 24.44 -11.91 -22.45
CA ASP A 80 24.12 -10.71 -23.20
C ASP A 80 23.15 -11.03 -24.34
N LEU A 81 21.85 -10.75 -24.13
CA LEU A 81 20.83 -10.91 -25.17
C LEU A 81 20.82 -9.76 -26.20
N GLY A 82 21.67 -8.74 -26.04
CA GLY A 82 21.73 -7.58 -26.93
C GLY A 82 20.58 -6.58 -26.76
N ASP A 83 19.89 -6.59 -25.62
CA ASP A 83 18.81 -5.64 -25.32
C ASP A 83 19.33 -4.38 -24.57
N THR A 84 18.44 -3.42 -24.30
CA THR A 84 18.75 -2.19 -23.55
C THR A 84 18.36 -2.31 -22.07
N PRO A 85 18.93 -1.47 -21.17
CA PRO A 85 18.55 -1.46 -19.74
C PRO A 85 17.08 -1.14 -19.49
N THR A 86 16.43 -0.34 -20.35
CA THR A 86 14.98 -0.06 -20.26
C THR A 86 14.12 -1.15 -20.89
N GLY A 87 14.71 -2.02 -21.72
CA GLY A 87 14.02 -3.01 -22.54
C GLY A 87 13.48 -2.36 -23.81
N ALA A 88 13.97 -2.79 -24.98
CA ALA A 88 13.56 -2.19 -26.26
C ALA A 88 12.28 -2.81 -26.84
N GLY A 89 11.68 -3.79 -26.17
CA GLY A 89 10.41 -4.40 -26.56
C GLY A 89 10.45 -4.95 -27.99
N ASP A 90 9.47 -4.53 -28.80
CA ASP A 90 9.30 -5.02 -30.17
C ASP A 90 10.49 -4.68 -31.09
N ASP A 91 11.28 -3.65 -30.80
CA ASP A 91 12.50 -3.34 -31.58
C ASP A 91 13.61 -4.36 -31.34
N TRP A 92 13.71 -4.92 -30.13
CA TRP A 92 14.63 -6.03 -29.87
C TRP A 92 14.12 -7.31 -30.52
N VAL A 93 12.84 -7.65 -30.34
CA VAL A 93 12.18 -8.82 -30.95
C VAL A 93 12.42 -8.82 -32.47
N ASN A 94 12.11 -7.71 -33.13
CA ASN A 94 12.22 -7.56 -34.58
C ASN A 94 13.63 -7.21 -35.10
N ARG A 95 14.67 -7.34 -34.27
CA ARG A 95 16.07 -7.09 -34.64
C ARG A 95 16.32 -5.69 -35.26
N ARG A 96 15.58 -4.66 -34.83
CA ARG A 96 15.70 -3.27 -35.33
C ARG A 96 16.80 -2.46 -34.64
N LEU A 97 17.33 -2.96 -33.54
CA LEU A 97 18.44 -2.31 -32.84
C LEU A 97 19.74 -2.41 -33.67
N PRO A 98 20.59 -1.36 -33.66
CA PRO A 98 21.80 -1.34 -34.49
C PRO A 98 22.80 -2.42 -34.08
N LEU A 99 23.47 -3.04 -35.06
CA LEU A 99 24.53 -4.01 -34.80
C LEU A 99 25.87 -3.30 -34.49
N PRO A 100 26.68 -3.83 -33.56
CA PRO A 100 28.07 -3.39 -33.41
C PRO A 100 28.85 -3.61 -34.71
N ARG A 101 29.76 -2.69 -35.04
CA ARG A 101 30.59 -2.80 -36.27
C ARG A 101 31.34 -4.13 -36.30
N GLY A 102 31.16 -4.90 -37.37
CA GLY A 102 31.85 -6.17 -37.58
C GLY A 102 31.32 -7.35 -36.75
N LYS A 103 30.14 -7.23 -36.12
CA LYS A 103 29.46 -8.33 -35.43
C LYS A 103 28.21 -8.76 -36.19
N GLU A 104 27.94 -10.05 -36.22
CA GLU A 104 26.74 -10.63 -36.85
C GLU A 104 25.49 -10.51 -35.98
N TYR A 105 25.68 -10.46 -34.66
CA TYR A 105 24.63 -10.35 -33.66
C TYR A 105 24.98 -9.27 -32.64
N ARG A 106 23.95 -8.74 -31.97
CA ARG A 106 24.08 -7.60 -31.04
C ARG A 106 24.65 -8.00 -29.68
N GLY A 107 24.26 -9.15 -29.16
CA GLY A 107 24.68 -9.69 -27.86
C GLY A 107 25.86 -10.64 -27.94
N ASP A 108 25.83 -11.71 -27.15
CA ASP A 108 26.86 -12.76 -27.11
C ASP A 108 26.59 -13.96 -28.05
N GLY A 109 25.44 -13.99 -28.72
CA GLY A 109 25.02 -15.06 -29.64
C GLY A 109 24.09 -16.08 -29.00
N THR A 110 23.76 -15.94 -27.70
CA THR A 110 22.87 -16.87 -26.99
C THR A 110 21.46 -16.86 -27.56
N ARG A 111 20.93 -15.68 -27.94
CA ARG A 111 19.63 -15.59 -28.63
C ARG A 111 19.63 -16.43 -29.90
N GLU A 112 20.64 -16.25 -30.75
CA GLU A 112 20.79 -16.97 -32.00
C GLU A 112 20.93 -18.49 -31.80
N ALA A 113 21.65 -18.91 -30.76
CA ALA A 113 21.78 -20.32 -30.40
C ALA A 113 20.42 -20.93 -30.01
N LEU A 114 19.64 -20.25 -29.16
CA LEU A 114 18.30 -20.71 -28.79
C LEU A 114 17.35 -20.78 -29.98
N GLU A 115 17.35 -19.76 -30.84
CA GLU A 115 16.54 -19.74 -32.07
C GLU A 115 16.95 -20.86 -33.04
N LYS A 116 18.25 -21.17 -33.13
CA LYS A 116 18.75 -22.29 -33.92
C LYS A 116 18.27 -23.62 -33.35
N ILE A 117 18.41 -23.85 -32.04
CA ILE A 117 17.99 -25.10 -31.39
C ILE A 117 16.49 -25.29 -31.57
N SER A 118 15.67 -24.27 -31.28
CA SER A 118 14.22 -24.32 -31.43
C SER A 118 13.81 -24.67 -32.86
N ARG A 119 14.40 -24.02 -33.85
CA ARG A 119 14.13 -24.27 -35.27
C ARG A 119 14.53 -25.68 -35.72
N GLU A 120 15.68 -26.18 -35.27
CA GLU A 120 16.16 -27.51 -35.64
C GLU A 120 15.38 -28.65 -34.98
N THR A 121 14.85 -28.43 -33.77
CA THR A 121 14.08 -29.44 -33.04
C THR A 121 12.58 -29.33 -33.31
N GLY A 122 12.10 -28.19 -33.79
CA GLY A 122 10.67 -27.90 -33.93
C GLY A 122 9.98 -27.63 -32.59
N VAL A 123 10.73 -27.46 -31.50
CA VAL A 123 10.19 -27.29 -30.14
C VAL A 123 10.24 -25.82 -29.74
N PHE A 124 9.12 -25.29 -29.23
CA PHE A 124 9.07 -23.98 -28.59
C PHE A 124 9.83 -24.01 -27.26
N ILE A 125 10.84 -23.15 -27.11
CA ILE A 125 11.66 -23.11 -25.91
C ILE A 125 11.29 -21.89 -25.07
N VAL A 126 11.04 -22.13 -23.78
CA VAL A 126 11.04 -21.07 -22.75
C VAL A 126 12.16 -21.32 -21.77
N CYS A 127 13.00 -20.30 -21.55
CA CYS A 127 14.18 -20.45 -20.70
C CYS A 127 14.35 -19.29 -19.74
N GLY A 128 14.64 -19.59 -18.47
CA GLY A 128 15.10 -18.61 -17.49
C GLY A 128 16.55 -18.19 -17.79
N VAL A 129 16.81 -16.89 -17.75
CA VAL A 129 18.08 -16.28 -18.12
C VAL A 129 18.45 -15.18 -17.12
N ILE A 130 19.68 -15.19 -16.63
CA ILE A 130 20.29 -14.00 -16.03
C ILE A 130 20.90 -13.20 -17.16
N GLU A 131 20.17 -12.17 -17.60
CA GLU A 131 20.64 -11.30 -18.66
C GLU A 131 21.41 -10.10 -18.10
N ARG A 132 22.47 -9.70 -18.78
CA ARG A 132 23.15 -8.43 -18.55
C ARG A 132 22.73 -7.43 -19.63
N ALA A 133 22.43 -6.22 -19.21
CA ALA A 133 22.17 -5.09 -20.12
C ALA A 133 22.79 -3.82 -19.52
N GLY A 134 23.74 -3.24 -20.24
CA GLY A 134 24.56 -2.16 -19.69
C GLY A 134 25.38 -2.66 -18.48
N GLY A 135 25.28 -1.98 -17.34
CA GLY A 135 25.96 -2.35 -16.09
C GLY A 135 25.10 -3.13 -15.10
N SER A 136 23.93 -3.65 -15.52
CA SER A 136 22.94 -4.28 -14.65
C SER A 136 22.64 -5.72 -15.07
N LEU A 137 22.29 -6.56 -14.08
CA LEU A 137 21.80 -7.93 -14.28
C LEU A 137 20.30 -7.98 -14.05
N TYR A 138 19.57 -8.78 -14.82
CA TYR A 138 18.14 -8.98 -14.70
C TYR A 138 17.81 -10.47 -14.74
N CYS A 139 16.97 -10.94 -13.81
CA CYS A 139 16.38 -12.27 -13.91
C CYS A 139 15.22 -12.23 -14.91
N SER A 140 15.30 -13.03 -15.97
CA SER A 140 14.41 -12.95 -17.13
C SER A 140 13.93 -14.31 -17.61
N ALA A 141 12.87 -14.32 -18.42
CA ALA A 141 12.43 -15.47 -19.19
C ALA A 141 12.29 -15.09 -20.67
N ILE A 142 12.85 -15.90 -21.58
CA ILE A 142 12.78 -15.70 -23.04
C ILE A 142 11.85 -16.73 -23.68
N TYR A 143 11.05 -16.32 -24.66
CA TYR A 143 10.14 -17.17 -25.43
C TYR A 143 10.65 -17.32 -26.86
N VAL A 144 10.93 -18.55 -27.30
CA VAL A 144 11.54 -18.84 -28.59
C VAL A 144 10.69 -19.83 -29.37
N ASP A 145 10.14 -19.35 -30.47
CA ASP A 145 9.31 -20.11 -31.39
C ASP A 145 10.15 -20.80 -32.48
N PRO A 146 9.83 -22.06 -32.85
CA PRO A 146 10.61 -22.81 -33.84
C PRO A 146 10.52 -22.22 -35.25
N ARG A 147 9.43 -21.53 -35.57
CA ARG A 147 9.22 -20.86 -36.86
C ARG A 147 9.68 -19.41 -36.81
N ASP A 148 9.27 -18.70 -35.76
CA ASP A 148 9.33 -17.24 -35.71
C ASP A 148 10.51 -16.68 -34.90
N GLY A 149 11.28 -17.54 -34.23
CA GLY A 149 12.41 -17.15 -33.39
C GLY A 149 11.95 -16.53 -32.07
N ALA A 150 12.76 -15.63 -31.49
CA ALA A 150 12.40 -15.02 -30.21
C ALA A 150 11.16 -14.13 -30.34
N LEU A 151 10.04 -14.51 -29.71
CA LEU A 151 8.78 -13.75 -29.72
C LEU A 151 8.76 -12.64 -28.66
N GLY A 152 9.62 -12.75 -27.65
CA GLY A 152 9.69 -11.81 -26.56
C GLY A 152 10.58 -12.31 -25.44
N LYS A 153 10.78 -11.44 -24.47
CA LYS A 153 11.35 -11.80 -23.17
C LYS A 153 10.78 -10.89 -22.11
N ARG A 154 10.82 -11.35 -20.87
CA ARG A 154 10.37 -10.56 -19.72
C ARG A 154 11.40 -10.52 -18.61
N ARG A 155 11.43 -9.41 -17.88
CA ARG A 155 12.26 -9.22 -16.68
C ARG A 155 11.39 -9.36 -15.43
N LYS A 156 11.94 -9.95 -14.36
CA LYS A 156 11.32 -10.03 -13.04
C LYS A 156 11.05 -8.62 -12.52
N VAL A 157 9.80 -8.25 -12.28
CA VAL A 157 9.42 -6.89 -11.85
C VAL A 157 9.91 -6.60 -10.43
N MET A 158 10.02 -7.64 -9.60
CA MET A 158 10.49 -7.51 -8.22
C MET A 158 11.37 -8.70 -7.82
N PRO A 159 12.70 -8.54 -7.81
CA PRO A 159 13.60 -9.52 -7.19
C PRO A 159 13.28 -9.72 -5.69
N THR A 160 13.51 -10.92 -5.19
CA THR A 160 13.17 -11.35 -3.83
C THR A 160 14.34 -11.11 -2.88
N ALA A 161 14.08 -10.48 -1.73
CA ALA A 161 15.05 -10.33 -0.63
C ALA A 161 16.46 -9.89 -1.11
N SER A 162 17.50 -10.68 -0.85
CA SER A 162 18.89 -10.38 -1.19
C SER A 162 19.18 -10.36 -2.70
N GLU A 163 18.31 -10.92 -3.55
CA GLU A 163 18.43 -10.78 -5.01
C GLU A 163 18.46 -9.30 -5.43
N ARG A 164 17.81 -8.40 -4.67
CA ARG A 164 17.77 -6.95 -4.95
C ARG A 164 19.14 -6.27 -4.85
N LEU A 165 20.13 -6.95 -4.28
CA LEU A 165 21.51 -6.45 -4.23
C LEU A 165 22.24 -6.64 -5.57
N ILE A 166 21.80 -7.59 -6.38
CA ILE A 166 22.53 -8.05 -7.58
C ILE A 166 21.68 -7.98 -8.86
N TRP A 167 20.36 -8.06 -8.75
CA TRP A 167 19.43 -8.00 -9.88
C TRP A 167 18.62 -6.71 -9.84
N ALA A 168 18.51 -6.07 -10.99
CA ALA A 168 17.66 -4.93 -11.22
C ALA A 168 16.20 -5.35 -11.44
N GLN A 169 15.30 -4.40 -11.20
CA GLN A 169 13.86 -4.58 -11.41
C GLN A 169 13.51 -4.44 -12.91
N GLY A 170 12.65 -5.34 -13.38
CA GLY A 170 12.02 -5.25 -14.68
C GLY A 170 10.86 -4.24 -14.72
N SER A 171 10.55 -3.74 -15.91
CA SER A 171 9.36 -2.93 -16.15
C SER A 171 8.10 -3.80 -16.21
N PRO A 172 6.95 -3.35 -15.66
CA PRO A 172 5.66 -4.00 -15.87
C PRO A 172 5.29 -4.18 -17.35
N SER A 173 5.77 -3.31 -18.24
CA SER A 173 5.57 -3.43 -19.70
C SER A 173 6.08 -4.76 -20.27
N THR A 174 7.00 -5.42 -19.58
CA THR A 174 7.54 -6.72 -20.00
C THR A 174 6.65 -7.91 -19.59
N LEU A 175 5.59 -7.69 -18.80
CA LEU A 175 4.56 -8.71 -18.50
C LEU A 175 3.59 -8.93 -19.68
N LYS A 176 3.85 -8.29 -20.83
CA LYS A 176 3.11 -8.51 -22.09
C LYS A 176 3.11 -9.99 -22.44
N ALA A 177 1.93 -10.59 -22.54
CA ALA A 177 1.75 -11.96 -22.99
C ALA A 177 2.16 -12.09 -24.47
N VAL A 178 2.70 -13.25 -24.84
CA VAL A 178 3.05 -13.57 -26.23
C VAL A 178 2.02 -14.53 -26.80
N THR A 179 1.68 -14.38 -28.08
CA THR A 179 0.75 -15.28 -28.77
C THR A 179 1.47 -16.04 -29.87
N THR A 180 1.15 -17.32 -30.04
CA THR A 180 1.65 -18.16 -31.14
C THR A 180 0.65 -19.26 -31.48
N GLU A 181 0.89 -19.96 -32.57
CA GLU A 181 0.17 -21.17 -32.95
C GLU A 181 1.18 -22.32 -33.08
N LEU A 182 1.04 -23.34 -32.24
CA LEU A 182 1.86 -24.55 -32.27
C LEU A 182 0.97 -25.72 -32.65
N ASN A 183 1.37 -26.50 -33.67
CA ASN A 183 0.60 -27.66 -34.13
C ASN A 183 -0.91 -27.38 -34.39
N GLY A 184 -1.24 -26.19 -34.90
CA GLY A 184 -2.62 -25.78 -35.14
C GLY A 184 -3.42 -25.40 -33.88
N VAL A 185 -2.75 -25.28 -32.73
CA VAL A 185 -3.32 -24.91 -31.43
C VAL A 185 -2.86 -23.52 -31.04
N ARG A 186 -3.81 -22.66 -30.69
CA ARG A 186 -3.54 -21.25 -30.35
C ARG A 186 -3.15 -21.10 -28.88
N LEU A 187 -2.06 -20.38 -28.64
CA LEU A 187 -1.53 -20.14 -27.31
C LEU A 187 -1.41 -18.66 -27.02
N THR A 188 -1.80 -18.28 -25.81
CA THR A 188 -1.46 -17.01 -25.18
C THR A 188 -0.65 -17.34 -23.93
N ILE A 189 0.65 -17.02 -23.98
CA ILE A 189 1.63 -17.46 -23.02
C ILE A 189 2.03 -16.27 -22.14
N GLY A 190 1.94 -16.46 -20.83
CA GLY A 190 2.43 -15.51 -19.83
C GLY A 190 3.33 -16.22 -18.83
N ALA A 191 4.25 -15.47 -18.20
CA ALA A 191 5.14 -16.05 -17.19
C ALA A 191 5.28 -15.16 -15.96
N ALA A 192 5.29 -15.77 -14.79
CA ALA A 192 5.66 -15.15 -13.51
C ALA A 192 6.81 -15.94 -12.89
N ILE A 193 7.89 -15.26 -12.51
CA ILE A 193 9.13 -15.89 -12.07
C ILE A 193 9.12 -15.95 -10.53
N CYS A 194 9.26 -17.15 -9.98
CA CYS A 194 9.41 -17.38 -8.54
C CYS A 194 8.29 -16.69 -7.75
N TRP A 195 8.62 -15.85 -6.76
CA TRP A 195 7.64 -15.26 -5.84
C TRP A 195 6.72 -14.19 -6.46
N GLU A 196 6.90 -13.84 -7.73
CA GLU A 196 5.87 -13.07 -8.46
C GLU A 196 4.52 -13.82 -8.50
N ASN A 197 4.54 -15.15 -8.41
CA ASN A 197 3.33 -15.97 -8.30
C ASN A 197 2.56 -15.74 -6.99
N TYR A 198 3.20 -15.22 -5.95
CA TYR A 198 2.51 -14.82 -4.72
C TYR A 198 1.87 -13.43 -4.81
N MET A 199 2.08 -12.67 -5.90
CA MET A 199 1.55 -11.31 -6.06
C MET A 199 0.20 -11.35 -6.78
N PRO A 200 -0.94 -11.16 -6.09
CA PRO A 200 -2.26 -11.38 -6.69
C PRO A 200 -2.55 -10.45 -7.88
N MET A 201 -2.15 -9.17 -7.79
CA MET A 201 -2.33 -8.21 -8.88
C MET A 201 -1.49 -8.52 -10.12
N LEU A 202 -0.32 -9.14 -9.95
CA LEU A 202 0.53 -9.56 -11.08
C LEU A 202 -0.10 -10.77 -11.77
N ARG A 203 -0.64 -11.72 -11.01
CA ARG A 203 -1.36 -12.86 -11.59
C ARG A 203 -2.59 -12.40 -12.34
N GLN A 204 -3.38 -11.51 -11.74
CA GLN A 204 -4.56 -10.92 -12.39
C GLN A 204 -4.20 -10.18 -13.67
N SER A 205 -3.07 -9.46 -13.74
CA SER A 205 -2.66 -8.78 -14.97
C SER A 205 -2.28 -9.74 -16.10
N LEU A 206 -1.80 -10.96 -15.78
CA LEU A 206 -1.59 -12.02 -16.77
C LEU A 206 -2.92 -12.65 -17.20
N TYR A 207 -3.84 -12.91 -16.27
CA TYR A 207 -5.17 -13.44 -16.59
C TYR A 207 -5.95 -12.48 -17.51
N SER A 208 -5.90 -11.17 -17.25
CA SER A 208 -6.51 -10.11 -18.07
C SER A 208 -6.08 -10.12 -19.53
N GLN A 209 -4.86 -10.58 -19.82
CA GLN A 209 -4.35 -10.70 -21.17
C GLN A 209 -4.77 -12.00 -21.87
N ASN A 210 -5.70 -12.77 -21.30
CA ASN A 210 -6.20 -14.04 -21.81
C ASN A 210 -5.13 -15.16 -21.86
N VAL A 211 -4.21 -15.19 -20.88
CA VAL A 211 -3.20 -16.27 -20.77
C VAL A 211 -3.91 -17.61 -20.56
N ASN A 212 -3.62 -18.58 -21.44
CA ASN A 212 -4.13 -19.95 -21.35
C ASN A 212 -3.01 -20.98 -21.04
N LEU A 213 -1.75 -20.58 -21.23
CA LEU A 213 -0.58 -21.33 -20.80
C LEU A 213 0.29 -20.44 -19.90
N TYR A 214 0.28 -20.72 -18.60
CA TYR A 214 0.97 -19.95 -17.59
C TYR A 214 2.27 -20.63 -17.17
N LEU A 215 3.38 -19.90 -17.24
CA LEU A 215 4.71 -20.44 -16.96
C LEU A 215 5.24 -19.90 -15.63
N ALA A 216 5.69 -20.81 -14.77
CA ALA A 216 6.17 -20.50 -13.43
C ALA A 216 7.57 -21.08 -13.18
N PRO A 217 8.62 -20.60 -13.88
CA PRO A 217 9.99 -20.96 -13.56
C PRO A 217 10.34 -20.47 -12.15
N THR A 218 11.03 -21.30 -11.37
CA THR A 218 11.28 -21.03 -9.96
C THR A 218 12.63 -21.56 -9.49
N ALA A 219 13.03 -21.05 -8.34
CA ALA A 219 14.15 -21.50 -7.52
C ALA A 219 13.68 -21.99 -6.12
N ASP A 220 12.36 -22.08 -5.92
CA ASP A 220 11.70 -22.39 -4.65
C ASP A 220 11.28 -23.86 -4.57
N ALA A 221 11.99 -24.64 -3.77
CA ALA A 221 11.76 -26.09 -3.59
C ALA A 221 10.91 -26.43 -2.35
N ARG A 222 10.13 -25.47 -1.82
CA ARG A 222 9.29 -25.68 -0.64
C ARG A 222 7.98 -26.38 -0.99
N ASP A 223 7.47 -27.17 -0.06
CA ASP A 223 6.17 -27.87 -0.21
C ASP A 223 4.99 -26.92 -0.44
N THR A 224 5.12 -25.65 -0.03
CA THR A 224 4.13 -24.60 -0.26
C THR A 224 4.00 -24.19 -1.74
N TRP A 225 4.94 -24.60 -2.60
CA TRP A 225 4.96 -24.21 -4.01
C TRP A 225 3.86 -24.92 -4.82
N LEU A 226 3.68 -26.24 -4.65
CA LEU A 226 2.65 -26.99 -5.39
C LEU A 226 1.22 -26.49 -5.08
N PRO A 227 0.82 -26.28 -3.81
CA PRO A 227 -0.47 -25.67 -3.51
C PRO A 227 -0.69 -24.31 -4.19
N LEU A 228 0.35 -23.47 -4.30
CA LEU A 228 0.25 -22.22 -5.04
C LEU A 228 -0.01 -22.47 -6.53
N MET A 229 0.73 -23.37 -7.18
CA MET A 229 0.53 -23.67 -8.60
C MET A 229 -0.87 -24.20 -8.89
N ARG A 230 -1.44 -24.99 -7.97
CA ARG A 230 -2.84 -25.43 -8.01
C ARG A 230 -3.82 -24.27 -7.93
N THR A 231 -3.59 -23.33 -7.02
CA THR A 231 -4.38 -22.10 -6.93
C THR A 231 -4.28 -21.29 -8.21
N VAL A 232 -3.08 -21.06 -8.75
CA VAL A 232 -2.86 -20.26 -9.97
C VAL A 232 -3.57 -20.88 -11.17
N ALA A 233 -3.51 -22.20 -11.33
CA ALA A 233 -4.15 -22.92 -12.42
C ALA A 233 -5.68 -22.84 -12.31
N GLY A 234 -6.21 -23.11 -11.12
CA GLY A 234 -7.65 -23.05 -10.82
C GLY A 234 -8.23 -21.63 -10.92
N GLU A 235 -7.51 -20.63 -10.45
CA GLU A 235 -7.93 -19.23 -10.46
C GLU A 235 -7.95 -18.65 -11.88
N GLY A 236 -6.89 -18.90 -12.67
CA GLY A 236 -6.79 -18.36 -14.03
C GLY A 236 -7.47 -19.19 -15.11
N ARG A 237 -7.87 -20.44 -14.81
CA ARG A 237 -8.30 -21.45 -15.79
C ARG A 237 -7.28 -21.66 -16.91
N THR A 238 -6.03 -21.86 -16.51
CA THR A 238 -4.88 -22.04 -17.42
C THR A 238 -4.14 -23.31 -17.08
N PHE A 239 -3.45 -23.92 -18.05
CA PHE A 239 -2.41 -24.89 -17.72
C PHE A 239 -1.20 -24.18 -17.11
N VAL A 240 -0.74 -24.65 -15.95
CA VAL A 240 0.46 -24.13 -15.29
C VAL A 240 1.61 -25.11 -15.45
N LEU A 241 2.70 -24.64 -16.05
CA LEU A 241 3.97 -25.36 -16.14
C LEU A 241 4.95 -24.71 -15.17
N SER A 242 5.43 -25.47 -14.19
CA SER A 242 6.46 -25.00 -13.26
C SER A 242 7.74 -25.82 -13.42
N ALA A 243 8.85 -25.13 -13.67
CA ALA A 243 10.17 -25.73 -13.78
C ALA A 243 11.08 -25.18 -12.68
N ASN A 244 11.68 -26.08 -11.91
CA ASN A 244 12.64 -25.77 -10.87
C ASN A 244 14.00 -26.42 -11.19
N GLN A 245 15.05 -25.84 -10.64
CA GLN A 245 16.40 -26.39 -10.71
C GLN A 245 16.60 -27.48 -9.63
N CYS A 246 17.37 -28.51 -9.96
CA CYS A 246 17.82 -29.50 -8.98
C CYS A 246 19.35 -29.46 -8.93
N VAL A 247 19.91 -29.00 -7.83
CA VAL A 247 21.33 -28.62 -7.73
C VAL A 247 21.94 -29.21 -6.45
N ARG A 248 23.01 -29.98 -6.62
CA ARG A 248 23.86 -30.44 -5.52
C ARG A 248 24.95 -29.44 -5.22
N ARG A 249 25.46 -29.45 -4.00
CA ARG A 249 26.49 -28.50 -3.55
C ARG A 249 27.76 -28.54 -4.41
N ARG A 250 28.18 -29.74 -4.82
CA ARG A 250 29.34 -29.96 -5.71
C ARG A 250 29.19 -29.35 -7.11
N GLU A 251 27.96 -29.05 -7.53
CA GLU A 251 27.64 -28.48 -8.85
C GLU A 251 27.66 -26.94 -8.83
N LEU A 252 27.79 -26.32 -7.65
CA LEU A 252 27.95 -24.88 -7.55
C LEU A 252 29.28 -24.43 -8.17
N PRO A 253 29.29 -23.34 -8.97
CA PRO A 253 30.51 -22.78 -9.53
C PRO A 253 31.59 -22.50 -8.47
N GLY A 254 32.86 -22.67 -8.84
CA GLY A 254 33.99 -22.48 -7.93
C GLY A 254 34.04 -21.07 -7.31
N TRP A 255 33.59 -20.03 -8.02
CA TRP A 255 33.54 -18.67 -7.48
C TRP A 255 32.48 -18.49 -6.36
N ILE A 256 31.49 -19.39 -6.27
CA ILE A 256 30.54 -19.47 -5.15
C ILE A 256 31.19 -20.14 -3.93
N THR A 257 31.88 -21.26 -4.15
CA THR A 257 32.38 -22.14 -3.07
C THR A 257 33.78 -21.79 -2.57
N ALA A 258 34.55 -20.97 -3.30
CA ALA A 258 35.98 -20.67 -3.02
C ALA A 258 36.26 -20.15 -1.61
N ASN A 259 35.29 -19.49 -0.96
CA ASN A 259 35.46 -18.92 0.38
C ASN A 259 34.60 -19.58 1.47
N SER A 260 33.88 -20.66 1.15
CA SER A 260 33.11 -21.39 2.16
C SER A 260 34.03 -22.32 2.96
N GLN A 261 34.10 -22.15 4.29
CA GLN A 261 34.74 -23.11 5.20
C GLN A 261 33.85 -24.34 5.50
N ASP A 262 32.88 -24.61 4.64
CA ASP A 262 31.79 -25.54 4.94
C ASP A 262 32.24 -27.00 4.85
N LYS A 263 32.09 -27.72 5.97
CA LYS A 263 32.43 -29.16 6.12
C LYS A 263 31.28 -30.10 5.66
N HIS A 264 30.39 -29.63 4.80
CA HIS A 264 29.22 -30.40 4.36
C HIS A 264 29.55 -31.36 3.20
N ASN A 265 28.74 -32.40 3.05
CA ASN A 265 28.90 -33.38 1.98
C ASN A 265 28.59 -32.73 0.62
N GLY A 266 29.43 -32.98 -0.39
CA GLY A 266 29.27 -32.41 -1.74
C GLY A 266 27.99 -32.89 -2.46
N ASP A 267 27.41 -34.00 -2.00
CA ASP A 267 26.21 -34.60 -2.56
C ASP A 267 24.90 -34.03 -2.01
N ASP A 268 24.96 -33.16 -0.99
CA ASP A 268 23.77 -32.53 -0.42
C ASP A 268 23.12 -31.56 -1.43
N TYR A 269 21.80 -31.63 -1.56
CA TYR A 269 21.03 -30.72 -2.41
C TYR A 269 20.93 -29.33 -1.80
N VAL A 270 21.35 -28.30 -2.55
CA VAL A 270 21.07 -26.88 -2.24
C VAL A 270 19.74 -26.43 -2.85
N CYS A 271 19.23 -27.19 -3.82
CA CYS A 271 17.85 -27.13 -4.29
C CYS A 271 17.44 -28.52 -4.77
N ARG A 272 16.32 -29.04 -4.27
CA ARG A 272 15.88 -30.42 -4.52
C ARG A 272 15.01 -30.57 -5.77
N GLY A 273 14.68 -29.49 -6.47
CA GLY A 273 13.71 -29.52 -7.56
C GLY A 273 12.28 -29.22 -7.11
N GLY A 274 11.31 -29.88 -7.72
CA GLY A 274 9.87 -29.68 -7.49
C GLY A 274 9.10 -29.25 -8.75
N SER A 275 9.64 -29.53 -9.94
CA SER A 275 8.99 -29.21 -11.22
C SER A 275 7.68 -29.99 -11.37
N CYS A 276 6.59 -29.34 -11.79
CA CYS A 276 5.26 -29.95 -11.89
C CYS A 276 4.42 -29.33 -13.02
N ILE A 277 3.34 -30.03 -13.37
CA ILE A 277 2.34 -29.57 -14.36
C ILE A 277 0.95 -29.68 -13.74
N VAL A 278 0.17 -28.61 -13.82
CA VAL A 278 -1.15 -28.50 -13.22
C VAL A 278 -2.16 -28.04 -14.26
N GLY A 279 -3.33 -28.67 -14.28
CA GLY A 279 -4.40 -28.33 -15.21
C GLY A 279 -5.38 -27.26 -14.69
N PRO A 280 -6.29 -26.78 -15.55
CA PRO A 280 -7.12 -25.58 -15.29
C PRO A 280 -8.10 -25.69 -14.12
N LEU A 281 -8.37 -26.90 -13.60
CA LEU A 281 -9.21 -27.11 -12.42
C LEU A 281 -8.38 -27.30 -11.14
N GLY A 282 -7.05 -27.11 -11.22
CA GLY A 282 -6.12 -27.27 -10.12
C GLY A 282 -5.72 -28.73 -9.85
N GLU A 283 -6.02 -29.62 -10.79
CA GLU A 283 -5.58 -31.02 -10.81
C GLU A 283 -4.10 -31.12 -11.19
N VAL A 284 -3.38 -32.00 -10.50
CA VAL A 284 -1.96 -32.22 -10.77
C VAL A 284 -1.85 -33.25 -11.89
N LEU A 285 -1.35 -32.83 -13.05
CA LEU A 285 -1.17 -33.68 -14.24
C LEU A 285 0.20 -34.35 -14.23
N SER A 286 1.19 -33.68 -13.64
CA SER A 286 2.48 -34.26 -13.30
C SER A 286 2.86 -33.85 -11.89
N ASP A 287 3.09 -34.84 -11.04
CA ASP A 287 3.58 -34.64 -9.69
C ASP A 287 4.97 -33.96 -9.67
N PRO A 288 5.32 -33.28 -8.57
CA PRO A 288 6.63 -32.67 -8.41
C PRO A 288 7.78 -33.68 -8.56
N ILE A 289 8.74 -33.37 -9.43
CA ILE A 289 9.98 -34.14 -9.58
C ILE A 289 10.96 -33.76 -8.46
N TRP A 290 11.43 -34.71 -7.67
CA TRP A 290 12.39 -34.47 -6.59
C TRP A 290 13.71 -35.17 -6.82
N GLU A 291 14.81 -34.47 -6.51
CA GLU A 291 16.17 -35.03 -6.35
C GLU A 291 16.72 -35.78 -7.57
N VAL A 292 16.27 -35.40 -8.76
CA VAL A 292 16.79 -35.89 -10.04
C VAL A 292 16.90 -34.72 -11.01
N SER A 293 18.03 -34.62 -11.71
CA SER A 293 18.31 -33.60 -12.73
C SER A 293 18.48 -34.22 -14.11
N THR A 294 18.15 -33.48 -15.17
CA THR A 294 18.48 -33.87 -16.56
C THR A 294 19.99 -33.98 -16.81
N ASP A 295 20.79 -33.49 -15.87
CA ASP A 295 22.24 -33.52 -15.89
C ASP A 295 22.84 -34.71 -15.13
N ASP A 296 22.01 -35.53 -14.44
CA ASP A 296 22.43 -36.79 -13.79
C ASP A 296 22.65 -37.96 -14.78
N VAL A 297 22.51 -37.70 -16.09
CA VAL A 297 22.66 -38.68 -17.16
C VAL A 297 24.06 -39.30 -17.13
N THR A 298 24.11 -40.64 -17.19
CA THR A 298 25.35 -41.42 -17.12
C THR A 298 25.99 -41.62 -18.49
N ASP A 299 25.17 -41.70 -19.54
CA ASP A 299 25.59 -41.73 -20.93
C ASP A 299 24.82 -40.69 -21.74
N ALA A 300 25.47 -39.56 -22.04
CA ALA A 300 24.86 -38.48 -22.81
C ALA A 300 24.47 -38.87 -24.25
N SER A 301 24.92 -40.03 -24.73
CA SER A 301 24.56 -40.58 -26.04
C SER A 301 23.39 -41.56 -25.99
N ASP A 302 22.94 -41.99 -24.80
CA ASP A 302 21.77 -42.85 -24.64
C ASP A 302 20.48 -42.01 -24.61
N PRO A 303 19.64 -42.05 -25.66
CA PRO A 303 18.37 -41.35 -25.69
C PRO A 303 17.31 -41.97 -24.78
N ASN A 304 17.62 -43.04 -24.04
CA ASN A 304 16.74 -43.68 -23.07
C ASN A 304 17.30 -43.65 -21.64
N ASP A 305 18.30 -42.80 -21.36
CA ASP A 305 18.88 -42.71 -20.01
C ASP A 305 17.77 -42.47 -18.96
N PRO A 306 17.72 -43.29 -17.90
CA PRO A 306 16.64 -43.24 -16.92
C PRO A 306 16.60 -41.93 -16.14
N ALA A 307 17.73 -41.25 -15.92
CA ALA A 307 17.77 -39.96 -15.26
C ALA A 307 17.16 -38.86 -16.12
N MET A 308 17.42 -38.86 -17.44
CA MET A 308 16.77 -37.94 -18.38
C MET A 308 15.25 -38.13 -18.38
N ALA A 309 14.79 -39.39 -18.42
CA ALA A 309 13.36 -39.69 -18.37
C ALA A 309 12.70 -39.31 -17.03
N ALA A 310 13.42 -39.41 -15.91
CA ALA A 310 12.92 -39.06 -14.59
C ALA A 310 12.89 -37.54 -14.33
N ALA A 311 13.81 -36.77 -14.93
CA ALA A 311 13.89 -35.31 -14.75
C ALA A 311 13.09 -34.49 -15.77
N LEU A 312 12.54 -35.13 -16.81
CA LEU A 312 11.74 -34.49 -17.84
C LEU A 312 10.29 -34.99 -17.76
N SER A 313 9.40 -34.15 -17.22
CA SER A 313 7.98 -34.46 -17.23
C SER A 313 7.36 -34.05 -18.57
N ILE A 314 6.64 -34.98 -19.19
CA ILE A 314 5.97 -34.80 -20.49
C ILE A 314 4.49 -35.11 -20.31
N THR A 315 3.62 -34.20 -20.74
CA THR A 315 2.16 -34.33 -20.59
C THR A 315 1.46 -33.86 -21.85
N GLU A 316 0.46 -34.60 -22.32
CA GLU A 316 -0.50 -34.12 -23.32
C GLU A 316 -1.60 -33.32 -22.61
N ILE A 317 -1.83 -32.09 -23.07
CA ILE A 317 -2.85 -31.17 -22.57
C ILE A 317 -3.85 -30.83 -23.67
N ASP A 318 -5.13 -30.70 -23.33
CA ASP A 318 -6.18 -30.23 -24.24
C ASP A 318 -6.49 -28.76 -23.92
N MET A 319 -6.11 -27.84 -24.81
CA MET A 319 -6.28 -26.41 -24.57
C MET A 319 -7.76 -25.97 -24.50
N GLU A 320 -8.69 -26.80 -25.00
CA GLU A 320 -10.13 -26.57 -24.78
C GLU A 320 -10.53 -26.69 -23.30
N ASP A 321 -9.74 -27.36 -22.44
CA ASP A 321 -10.03 -27.43 -21.00
C ASP A 321 -9.93 -26.05 -20.32
N CYS A 322 -9.15 -25.12 -20.87
CA CYS A 322 -9.17 -23.73 -20.42
C CYS A 322 -10.54 -23.08 -20.67
N GLU A 323 -11.12 -23.30 -21.85
CA GLU A 323 -12.44 -22.77 -22.21
C GLU A 323 -13.56 -23.46 -21.42
N ARG A 324 -13.49 -24.79 -21.27
CA ARG A 324 -14.43 -25.57 -20.45
C ARG A 324 -14.39 -25.09 -18.99
N GLY A 325 -13.20 -24.87 -18.41
CA GLY A 325 -13.05 -24.39 -17.04
C GLY A 325 -13.56 -22.96 -16.82
N ARG A 326 -13.58 -22.12 -17.86
CA ARG A 326 -14.13 -20.75 -17.80
C ARG A 326 -15.64 -20.69 -17.65
N LEU A 327 -16.35 -21.78 -18.00
CA LEU A 327 -17.78 -21.91 -17.67
C LEU A 327 -18.02 -21.73 -16.17
N ASP A 328 -17.15 -22.32 -15.34
CA ASP A 328 -17.26 -22.29 -13.89
C ASP A 328 -16.73 -20.97 -13.31
N LEU A 329 -15.64 -20.44 -13.86
CA LEU A 329 -14.96 -19.25 -13.36
C LEU A 329 -14.13 -18.55 -14.43
N ASP A 330 -14.42 -17.28 -14.69
CA ASP A 330 -13.61 -16.40 -15.55
C ASP A 330 -13.25 -15.12 -14.79
N VAL A 331 -12.17 -15.17 -14.01
CA VAL A 331 -11.73 -14.08 -13.10
C VAL A 331 -11.35 -12.78 -13.81
N ALA A 332 -11.03 -12.85 -15.10
CA ALA A 332 -10.61 -11.70 -15.90
C ALA A 332 -11.73 -11.17 -16.82
N GLY A 333 -12.70 -12.02 -17.16
CA GLY A 333 -13.89 -11.65 -17.92
C GLY A 333 -15.14 -11.61 -17.04
N SER A 334 -16.06 -12.55 -17.21
CA SER A 334 -17.44 -12.41 -16.67
C SER A 334 -17.51 -12.35 -15.14
N TYR A 335 -16.53 -12.89 -14.42
CA TYR A 335 -16.49 -12.89 -12.96
C TYR A 335 -15.76 -11.67 -12.38
N SER A 336 -15.06 -10.88 -13.20
CA SER A 336 -14.15 -9.84 -12.72
C SER A 336 -14.85 -8.65 -12.06
N ARG A 337 -16.15 -8.45 -12.34
CA ARG A 337 -16.94 -7.31 -11.88
C ARG A 337 -16.22 -5.98 -12.16
N ASN A 338 -15.81 -5.77 -13.42
CA ASN A 338 -15.10 -4.56 -13.87
C ASN A 338 -15.86 -3.24 -13.60
N ASP A 339 -17.16 -3.32 -13.30
CA ASP A 339 -18.00 -2.22 -12.79
C ASP A 339 -17.64 -1.80 -11.35
N SER A 340 -17.15 -2.75 -10.54
CA SER A 340 -16.86 -2.58 -9.11
C SER A 340 -15.35 -2.61 -8.81
N PHE A 341 -14.59 -3.48 -9.48
CA PHE A 341 -13.15 -3.64 -9.30
C PHE A 341 -12.44 -3.41 -10.63
N LYS A 342 -11.54 -2.42 -10.67
CA LYS A 342 -10.78 -2.09 -11.89
C LYS A 342 -9.28 -2.24 -11.63
N LEU A 343 -8.63 -3.10 -12.40
CA LEU A 343 -7.18 -3.20 -12.44
C LEU A 343 -6.65 -2.47 -13.67
N THR A 344 -5.69 -1.58 -13.46
CA THR A 344 -4.85 -1.00 -14.52
C THR A 344 -3.39 -1.18 -14.12
N VAL A 345 -2.51 -1.41 -15.10
CA VAL A 345 -1.07 -1.55 -14.88
C VAL A 345 -0.34 -0.51 -15.72
N ASP A 346 0.32 0.43 -15.05
CA ASP A 346 1.06 1.49 -15.74
C ASP A 346 2.16 0.90 -16.62
N GLY A 347 2.17 1.29 -17.89
CA GLY A 347 3.12 0.81 -18.89
C GLY A 347 2.81 -0.55 -19.50
N LEU A 348 1.70 -1.21 -19.14
CA LEU A 348 1.26 -2.47 -19.72
C LEU A 348 -0.17 -2.33 -20.25
N ASP A 349 -0.35 -2.62 -21.54
CA ASP A 349 -1.70 -2.79 -22.08
C ASP A 349 -2.24 -4.16 -21.66
N LEU A 350 -3.34 -4.16 -20.91
CA LEU A 350 -4.02 -5.36 -20.45
C LEU A 350 -4.99 -5.94 -21.49
N ASN A 351 -5.23 -5.23 -22.59
CA ASN A 351 -5.99 -5.79 -23.69
C ASN A 351 -5.30 -7.08 -24.15
N PRO A 352 -6.05 -8.19 -24.31
CA PRO A 352 -5.51 -9.40 -24.89
C PRO A 352 -4.82 -9.06 -26.22
N PRO A 353 -3.57 -9.49 -26.44
CA PRO A 353 -2.87 -9.22 -27.69
C PRO A 353 -3.77 -9.63 -28.86
N PRO A 354 -4.07 -8.73 -29.82
CA PRO A 354 -5.00 -9.04 -30.90
C PRO A 354 -4.43 -10.18 -31.72
N LEU A 355 -5.15 -11.31 -31.77
CA LEU A 355 -4.84 -12.46 -32.64
C LEU A 355 -4.66 -12.08 -34.12
N TYR A 356 -5.18 -10.91 -34.51
CA TYR A 356 -5.24 -10.42 -35.89
C TYR A 356 -4.12 -9.47 -36.30
N ALA A 357 -3.25 -8.98 -35.42
CA ALA A 357 -2.23 -8.00 -35.84
C ALA A 357 -1.31 -8.56 -36.94
N ARG A 358 -0.94 -9.85 -36.84
CA ARG A 358 -0.08 -10.51 -37.83
C ARG A 358 -0.83 -10.93 -39.09
N ALA A 359 -2.08 -11.41 -38.97
CA ALA A 359 -2.92 -11.71 -40.13
C ALA A 359 -3.27 -10.43 -40.93
N LEU A 360 -3.42 -9.30 -40.26
CA LEU A 360 -3.56 -7.99 -40.89
C LEU A 360 -2.25 -7.53 -41.53
N GLU A 361 -1.10 -7.66 -40.87
CA GLU A 361 0.20 -7.31 -41.47
C GLU A 361 0.54 -8.18 -42.67
N GLU A 362 0.33 -9.50 -42.60
CA GLU A 362 0.47 -10.41 -43.74
C GLU A 362 -0.52 -10.05 -44.84
N ARG A 363 -1.78 -9.75 -44.51
CA ARG A 363 -2.78 -9.32 -45.50
C ARG A 363 -2.46 -7.95 -46.09
N ILE A 364 -1.88 -7.04 -45.32
CA ILE A 364 -1.41 -5.73 -45.79
C ILE A 364 -0.24 -5.95 -46.74
N ILE A 365 0.74 -6.78 -46.40
CA ILE A 365 1.86 -7.14 -47.29
C ILE A 365 1.37 -7.86 -48.55
N GLU A 366 0.38 -8.74 -48.43
CA GLU A 366 -0.25 -9.45 -49.56
C GLU A 366 -0.99 -8.46 -50.47
N LEU A 367 -1.79 -7.55 -49.90
CA LEU A 367 -2.52 -6.50 -50.62
C LEU A 367 -1.57 -5.46 -51.24
N GLU A 368 -0.49 -5.11 -50.55
CA GLU A 368 0.56 -4.23 -51.06
C GLU A 368 1.31 -4.92 -52.21
N SER A 369 1.61 -6.22 -52.12
CA SER A 369 2.20 -6.99 -53.22
C SER A 369 1.26 -7.10 -54.43
N GLN A 370 -0.06 -7.17 -54.19
CA GLN A 370 -1.09 -7.16 -55.23
C GLN A 370 -1.28 -5.77 -55.85
N GLN A 371 -1.11 -4.68 -55.08
CA GLN A 371 -1.10 -3.30 -55.59
C GLN A 371 0.14 -3.00 -56.45
N HIS A 372 1.31 -3.52 -56.09
CA HIS A 372 2.54 -3.34 -56.88
C HIS A 372 2.60 -4.26 -58.11
N GLY A 373 1.77 -5.30 -58.18
CA GLY A 373 1.62 -6.18 -59.35
C GLY A 373 0.71 -5.66 -60.47
N SER A 374 0.04 -4.52 -60.27
CA SER A 374 -0.87 -3.91 -61.25
C SER A 374 -0.48 -2.45 -61.54
N THR A 375 0.73 -2.24 -62.08
CA THR A 375 1.10 -0.99 -62.72
C THR A 375 0.87 -1.11 -64.23
N ASP A 376 -0.30 -0.65 -64.69
CA ASP A 376 -0.51 -0.25 -66.07
C ASP A 376 0.21 1.11 -66.26
N PRO A 377 1.25 1.22 -67.12
CA PRO A 377 2.17 2.34 -67.10
C PRO A 377 1.66 3.48 -67.99
N THR A 378 0.55 4.11 -67.62
CA THR A 378 0.19 5.42 -68.18
C THR A 378 -0.61 6.24 -67.16
N LEU A 379 0.03 7.22 -66.50
CA LEU A 379 -0.48 8.58 -66.25
C LEU A 379 0.31 9.27 -65.12
N GLU A 380 0.80 10.48 -65.41
CA GLU A 380 1.63 11.34 -64.56
C GLU A 380 0.89 12.01 -63.37
N PRO A 381 1.60 12.51 -62.34
CA PRO A 381 1.00 12.93 -61.06
C PRO A 381 0.55 14.40 -61.05
N GLY A 382 -0.66 14.64 -60.55
CA GLY A 382 -1.20 15.97 -60.21
C GLY A 382 -1.31 16.19 -58.70
N PRO A 383 -1.16 17.43 -58.18
CA PRO A 383 -0.92 17.68 -56.76
C PRO A 383 -2.22 17.78 -55.93
N THR A 384 -2.08 17.38 -54.68
CA THR A 384 -3.04 17.44 -53.57
C THR A 384 -3.51 18.87 -53.26
N PRO A 385 -4.80 19.04 -52.86
CA PRO A 385 -5.05 19.90 -51.70
C PRO A 385 -6.20 19.44 -50.77
N GLY A 386 -5.89 19.45 -49.47
CA GLY A 386 -6.61 20.17 -48.41
C GLY A 386 -8.11 19.91 -48.17
N LEU A 387 -8.42 19.21 -47.08
CA LEU A 387 -9.78 19.12 -46.51
C LEU A 387 -9.92 20.01 -45.26
N ARG A 388 -10.88 20.94 -45.31
CA ARG A 388 -11.52 21.54 -44.13
C ARG A 388 -13.04 21.43 -44.24
N LYS A 389 -13.61 20.93 -43.13
CA LYS A 389 -14.88 21.22 -42.45
C LYS A 389 -16.20 21.33 -43.24
N THR A 390 -17.20 20.61 -42.73
CA THR A 390 -18.63 20.95 -42.43
C THR A 390 -19.51 19.73 -42.77
N ASP A 391 -20.68 19.44 -42.22
CA ASP A 391 -21.38 19.73 -40.96
C ASP A 391 -22.42 18.60 -40.85
N VAL A 392 -22.85 18.28 -39.63
CA VAL A 392 -23.81 17.20 -39.32
C VAL A 392 -25.24 17.75 -39.19
N HIS A 393 -26.23 16.98 -39.68
CA HIS A 393 -27.53 16.60 -39.05
C HIS A 393 -28.63 16.32 -40.12
N PRO A 394 -29.78 15.68 -39.78
CA PRO A 394 -30.02 14.40 -39.07
C PRO A 394 -31.16 13.58 -39.75
N THR A 395 -31.77 12.59 -39.05
CA THR A 395 -32.96 11.71 -39.35
C THR A 395 -32.60 10.27 -39.79
N GLU A 396 -33.29 9.18 -39.41
CA GLU A 396 -34.50 8.92 -38.63
C GLU A 396 -34.51 7.44 -38.16
N SER A 397 -35.35 7.18 -37.15
CA SER A 397 -35.69 5.91 -36.46
C SER A 397 -36.29 4.79 -37.32
N LEU A 398 -36.08 3.52 -36.94
CA LEU A 398 -36.98 2.38 -37.21
C LEU A 398 -36.75 1.22 -36.19
N GLU A 399 -37.79 0.91 -35.42
CA GLU A 399 -38.07 -0.36 -34.69
C GLU A 399 -38.99 -1.25 -35.58
N PRO A 400 -39.45 -2.48 -35.20
CA PRO A 400 -39.00 -3.57 -34.30
C PRO A 400 -39.09 -4.95 -35.07
N PRO A 401 -39.21 -6.18 -34.49
CA PRO A 401 -40.44 -6.64 -33.78
C PRO A 401 -40.26 -7.65 -32.62
N GLN A 402 -41.34 -7.75 -31.83
CA GLN A 402 -41.61 -8.68 -30.74
C GLN A 402 -42.03 -10.08 -31.21
N GLY A 403 -41.75 -11.12 -30.42
CA GLY A 403 -42.25 -12.49 -30.55
C GLY A 403 -42.47 -13.16 -29.19
N ARG A 404 -43.56 -13.92 -29.07
CA ARG A 404 -44.32 -14.27 -27.84
C ARG A 404 -44.10 -15.74 -27.40
N ILE A 405 -43.96 -15.95 -26.07
CA ILE A 405 -44.49 -17.04 -25.20
C ILE A 405 -44.19 -18.53 -25.55
N THR A 406 -43.63 -19.30 -24.60
CA THR A 406 -44.35 -20.40 -23.89
C THR A 406 -43.65 -20.87 -22.61
N ARG A 407 -44.48 -21.33 -21.67
CA ARG A 407 -44.25 -21.72 -20.27
C ARG A 407 -44.30 -23.25 -20.18
N ALA A 408 -43.33 -23.89 -19.51
CA ALA A 408 -43.39 -25.28 -19.03
C ALA A 408 -42.68 -25.32 -17.67
N GLN A 409 -43.46 -25.36 -16.58
CA GLN A 409 -43.73 -26.54 -15.75
C GLN A 409 -42.64 -26.82 -14.70
N THR A 410 -43.06 -26.57 -13.45
CA THR A 410 -42.48 -26.90 -12.15
C THR A 410 -42.33 -28.40 -11.94
N GLU A 411 -41.21 -28.83 -11.37
CA GLU A 411 -41.16 -29.97 -10.45
C GLU A 411 -40.27 -29.63 -9.25
N GLU A 412 -40.88 -29.70 -8.06
CA GLU A 412 -40.22 -29.71 -6.76
C GLU A 412 -39.53 -31.06 -6.54
N ALA A 413 -38.31 -31.04 -6.01
CA ALA A 413 -37.73 -32.20 -5.34
C ALA A 413 -36.97 -31.74 -4.09
N THR A 414 -37.36 -32.30 -2.96
CA THR A 414 -36.96 -31.96 -1.60
C THR A 414 -35.95 -32.99 -1.05
N PHE A 415 -35.10 -32.52 -0.11
CA PHE A 415 -34.27 -33.24 0.89
C PHE A 415 -32.91 -33.88 0.48
N PRO A 416 -31.95 -34.12 1.42
CA PRO A 416 -31.88 -33.73 2.84
C PRO A 416 -30.52 -33.14 3.31
N ALA A 417 -30.58 -32.46 4.46
CA ALA A 417 -29.43 -32.13 5.30
C ALA A 417 -28.78 -33.40 5.90
N ILE A 418 -27.45 -33.49 5.87
CA ILE A 418 -26.68 -34.48 6.62
C ILE A 418 -25.99 -33.76 7.79
N ARG A 419 -26.47 -34.07 9.01
CA ARG A 419 -25.79 -33.82 10.27
C ARG A 419 -24.61 -34.78 10.40
N LEU A 420 -23.43 -34.28 10.74
CA LEU A 420 -22.33 -35.12 11.22
C LEU A 420 -22.28 -35.06 12.74
N SER A 421 -22.49 -36.23 13.33
CA SER A 421 -22.51 -36.52 14.76
C SER A 421 -21.11 -36.67 15.36
N SER A 422 -20.99 -36.19 16.60
CA SER A 422 -19.92 -36.42 17.57
C SER A 422 -19.72 -37.89 17.95
N HIS A 423 -18.49 -38.38 17.98
CA HIS A 423 -18.01 -39.48 18.84
C HIS A 423 -16.59 -39.16 19.36
N GLY A 424 -16.36 -39.40 20.65
CA GLY A 424 -15.20 -38.95 21.44
C GLY A 424 -13.97 -39.89 21.44
N PRO A 425 -13.24 -39.98 22.56
CA PRO A 425 -11.86 -39.50 22.68
C PRO A 425 -10.80 -40.61 22.60
N GLY A 426 -9.59 -40.25 22.16
CA GLY A 426 -8.42 -41.12 22.15
C GLY A 426 -7.12 -40.31 22.19
N ASP A 427 -6.25 -40.72 23.11
CA ASP A 427 -5.05 -40.03 23.61
C ASP A 427 -3.93 -39.71 22.60
N GLY A 428 -3.24 -38.59 22.86
CA GLY A 428 -1.78 -38.54 22.93
C GLY A 428 -0.96 -38.39 21.63
N GLU A 429 -0.53 -37.17 21.32
CA GLU A 429 0.88 -36.74 21.27
C GLU A 429 0.98 -35.32 20.68
N GLY A 430 1.41 -34.37 21.51
CA GLY A 430 1.52 -32.96 21.15
C GLY A 430 2.69 -32.68 20.23
N THR A 431 2.42 -32.11 19.05
CA THR A 431 3.45 -31.53 18.19
C THR A 431 3.51 -30.03 18.44
N GLN A 432 4.63 -29.58 19.02
CA GLN A 432 4.94 -28.17 19.27
C GLN A 432 4.89 -27.36 17.96
N ALA A 433 4.08 -26.31 17.93
CA ALA A 433 4.08 -25.33 16.85
C ALA A 433 5.38 -24.52 16.88
N GLY A 434 6.21 -24.70 15.86
CA GLY A 434 7.45 -23.95 15.64
C GLY A 434 7.18 -22.47 15.38
N SER A 435 7.96 -21.64 16.05
CA SER A 435 8.01 -20.17 16.04
C SER A 435 7.96 -19.51 14.65
N THR A 436 7.04 -18.55 14.50
CA THR A 436 6.97 -17.58 13.39
C THR A 436 8.10 -16.53 13.53
N PRO A 437 8.86 -16.18 12.46
CA PRO A 437 9.89 -15.14 12.56
C PRO A 437 9.28 -13.72 12.55
N SER A 438 9.67 -12.90 13.52
CA SER A 438 9.28 -11.48 13.65
C SER A 438 9.86 -10.62 12.53
N ILE A 439 9.01 -9.80 11.90
CA ILE A 439 9.38 -8.86 10.85
C ILE A 439 9.72 -7.50 11.50
N THR A 440 11.01 -7.14 11.54
CA THR A 440 11.45 -5.80 11.95
C THR A 440 11.40 -4.85 10.75
N ILE A 441 10.44 -3.93 10.76
CA ILE A 441 10.25 -2.84 9.78
C ILE A 441 10.89 -1.56 10.35
N LEU A 442 12.20 -1.34 10.21
CA LEU A 442 12.78 -0.01 10.45
C LEU A 442 13.72 0.39 9.30
N PRO A 443 13.70 1.66 8.86
CA PRO A 443 14.72 2.17 7.96
C PRO A 443 16.07 2.31 8.69
N PRO A 444 17.21 2.31 7.97
CA PRO A 444 18.50 2.58 8.58
C PRO A 444 18.53 4.02 9.12
N LEU A 445 18.85 4.17 10.40
CA LEU A 445 19.15 5.47 10.99
C LEU A 445 20.40 6.04 10.30
N HIS A 446 20.32 7.27 9.81
CA HIS A 446 21.51 8.04 9.44
C HIS A 446 22.40 8.15 10.68
N THR A 447 23.50 7.39 10.70
CA THR A 447 24.65 7.73 11.53
C THR A 447 25.22 9.04 10.99
N PRO A 448 25.27 10.14 11.77
CA PRO A 448 26.10 11.27 11.42
C PRO A 448 27.53 10.73 11.28
N GLN A 449 28.24 11.21 10.27
CA GLN A 449 29.65 10.92 10.05
C GLN A 449 30.41 10.95 11.37
N SER A 450 31.21 9.91 11.61
CA SER A 450 32.12 9.81 12.75
C SER A 450 33.16 10.93 12.70
N GLY A 451 32.78 12.13 13.13
CA GLY A 451 33.68 13.01 13.84
C GLY A 451 33.84 12.42 15.23
N SER A 452 35.08 12.16 15.62
CA SER A 452 35.47 11.75 16.97
C SER A 452 34.75 12.57 18.04
N LEU A 453 33.68 12.03 18.61
CA LEU A 453 33.06 12.52 19.83
C LEU A 453 33.44 11.51 20.92
N GLU A 454 34.28 12.00 21.83
CA GLU A 454 34.73 11.33 23.03
C GLU A 454 33.58 10.61 23.75
N GLY A 455 33.86 9.40 24.25
CA GLY A 455 32.92 8.60 25.02
C GLY A 455 32.35 9.38 26.20
N THR A 456 31.09 9.81 26.07
CA THR A 456 30.28 10.34 27.15
C THR A 456 29.03 9.48 27.26
N ASN A 457 28.91 8.73 28.36
CA ASN A 457 27.73 7.93 28.70
C ASN A 457 26.53 8.87 28.97
N TYR A 458 25.81 9.30 27.94
CA TYR A 458 24.62 10.16 28.09
C TYR A 458 23.52 9.53 28.98
N GLU A 459 23.49 8.19 29.11
CA GLU A 459 22.56 7.46 29.98
C GLU A 459 22.78 7.69 31.49
N THR A 460 23.89 8.31 31.88
CA THR A 460 24.23 8.61 33.28
C THR A 460 23.90 10.04 33.73
N GLU A 461 23.37 10.89 32.85
CA GLU A 461 23.12 12.31 33.19
C GLU A 461 21.74 12.61 33.80
N ILE A 462 20.73 11.74 33.64
CA ILE A 462 19.38 12.01 34.18
C ILE A 462 19.27 11.47 35.59
N SER A 463 19.07 12.36 36.56
CA SER A 463 18.88 11.99 37.96
C SER A 463 17.65 11.08 38.16
N SER A 464 17.69 10.20 39.16
CA SER A 464 16.57 9.31 39.52
C SER A 464 15.26 10.07 39.73
N GLN A 465 15.32 11.23 40.42
CA GLN A 465 14.16 12.09 40.62
C GLN A 465 13.60 12.64 39.29
N THR A 466 14.47 13.05 38.38
CA THR A 466 14.06 13.54 37.04
C THR A 466 13.45 12.41 36.20
N GLN A 467 13.93 11.17 36.33
CA GLN A 467 13.32 10.03 35.64
C GLN A 467 11.88 9.80 36.13
N ASP A 468 11.64 9.86 37.45
CA ASP A 468 10.30 9.73 38.02
C ASP A 468 9.35 10.83 37.51
N GLU A 469 9.83 12.07 37.47
CA GLU A 469 9.07 13.20 36.92
C GLU A 469 8.73 13.01 35.44
N LEU A 470 9.68 12.49 34.64
CA LEU A 470 9.47 12.22 33.21
C LEU A 470 8.44 11.11 32.98
N ILE A 471 8.49 10.02 33.74
CA ILE A 471 7.46 8.95 33.65
C ILE A 471 6.08 9.50 34.00
N GLN A 472 5.97 10.35 35.02
CA GLN A 472 4.71 11.02 35.34
C GLN A 472 4.25 11.98 34.23
N ILE A 473 5.16 12.65 33.54
CA ILE A 473 4.84 13.45 32.35
C ILE A 473 4.30 12.56 31.23
N PHE A 474 4.92 11.41 30.96
CA PHE A 474 4.43 10.44 29.97
C PHE A 474 2.99 10.05 30.26
N LEU A 475 2.73 9.55 31.46
CA LEU A 475 1.40 9.08 31.88
C LEU A 475 0.37 10.21 31.83
N LYS A 476 0.71 11.45 32.20
CA LYS A 476 -0.25 12.57 32.17
C LYS A 476 -0.49 13.19 30.80
N ARG A 477 0.44 13.05 29.84
CA ARG A 477 0.36 13.74 28.54
C ARG A 477 0.14 12.80 27.35
N VAL A 478 0.53 11.54 27.44
CA VAL A 478 0.41 10.53 26.38
C VAL A 478 -0.80 9.64 26.62
N ASN A 479 -0.85 8.92 27.75
CA ASN A 479 -1.88 7.90 28.03
C ASN A 479 -3.33 8.40 27.89
N PRO A 480 -3.70 9.60 28.37
CA PRO A 480 -5.06 10.13 28.21
C PRO A 480 -5.50 10.38 26.76
N ARG A 481 -4.55 10.37 25.81
CA ARG A 481 -4.81 10.50 24.36
C ARG A 481 -4.68 9.16 23.64
N TYR A 482 -3.65 8.41 24.03
CA TYR A 482 -3.21 7.18 23.38
C TYR A 482 -2.96 6.14 24.48
N PRO A 483 -4.02 5.50 25.02
CA PRO A 483 -3.93 4.64 26.20
C PRO A 483 -3.34 3.24 25.89
N PHE A 484 -2.31 3.17 25.06
CA PHE A 484 -1.75 1.90 24.57
C PHE A 484 -0.81 1.20 25.57
N LEU A 485 -0.41 1.87 26.67
CA LEU A 485 0.32 1.25 27.79
C LEU A 485 -0.57 1.27 29.04
N HIS A 486 -0.80 0.09 29.62
CA HIS A 486 -1.48 -0.04 30.90
C HIS A 486 -0.59 0.53 32.03
N GLU A 487 -1.10 1.51 32.77
CA GLU A 487 -0.31 2.33 33.70
C GLU A 487 0.40 1.50 34.77
N GLU A 488 -0.34 0.67 35.50
CA GLU A 488 0.21 -0.14 36.60
C GLU A 488 1.29 -1.12 36.11
N THR A 489 1.03 -1.77 34.95
CA THR A 489 1.97 -2.71 34.33
C THR A 489 3.26 -2.00 33.93
N PHE A 490 3.14 -0.81 33.32
CA PHE A 490 4.28 -0.02 32.90
C PHE A 490 5.09 0.54 34.08
N ILE A 491 4.43 0.98 35.15
CA ILE A 491 5.10 1.41 36.39
C ILE A 491 5.88 0.25 37.02
N ALA A 492 5.31 -0.95 37.06
CA ALA A 492 6.01 -2.13 37.56
C ALA A 492 7.28 -2.44 36.73
N TRP A 493 7.23 -2.26 35.40
CA TRP A 493 8.42 -2.39 34.55
C TRP A 493 9.49 -1.35 34.89
N TYR A 494 9.07 -0.11 35.11
CA TYR A 494 9.95 0.99 35.47
C TYR A 494 10.63 0.78 36.83
N ASP A 495 9.87 0.37 37.85
CA ASP A 495 10.41 0.10 39.19
C ASP A 495 11.43 -1.03 39.19
N ALA A 496 11.15 -2.12 38.45
CA ALA A 496 12.07 -3.24 38.29
C ALA A 496 13.39 -2.80 37.60
N TRP A 497 13.29 -2.04 36.50
CA TRP A 497 14.45 -1.51 35.79
C TRP A 497 15.27 -0.54 36.65
N LYS A 498 14.60 0.33 37.42
CA LYS A 498 15.23 1.27 38.34
C LYS A 498 15.98 0.56 39.47
N ALA A 499 15.37 -0.48 40.05
CA ALA A 499 16.00 -1.31 41.08
C ALA A 499 17.25 -2.04 40.54
N SER A 500 17.15 -2.63 39.35
CA SER A 500 18.26 -3.27 38.63
C SER A 500 19.44 -2.31 38.43
N ARG A 501 19.18 -1.08 37.96
CA ARG A 501 20.22 -0.05 37.79
C ARG A 501 20.86 0.39 39.11
N ASN A 502 20.07 0.57 40.18
CA ASN A 502 20.59 0.95 41.50
C ASN A 502 21.52 -0.11 42.09
N LEU A 503 21.26 -1.39 41.79
CA LEU A 503 22.11 -2.52 42.19
C LEU A 503 23.31 -2.74 41.27
N GLY A 504 23.40 -2.02 40.13
CA GLY A 504 24.45 -2.21 39.13
C GLY A 504 24.37 -3.55 38.38
N VAL A 505 23.22 -4.22 38.42
CA VAL A 505 23.00 -5.54 37.79
C VAL A 505 22.03 -5.35 36.62
N PRO A 506 22.31 -5.86 35.40
CA PRO A 506 21.38 -5.74 34.28
C PRO A 506 20.07 -6.50 34.55
N LEU A 507 18.99 -6.11 33.85
CA LEU A 507 17.75 -6.89 33.87
C LEU A 507 18.01 -8.32 33.38
N PRO A 508 17.27 -9.32 33.91
CA PRO A 508 17.31 -10.68 33.39
C PRO A 508 17.10 -10.72 31.87
N PRO A 509 17.75 -11.63 31.11
CA PRO A 509 17.66 -11.69 29.66
C PRO A 509 16.22 -11.65 29.11
N GLU A 510 15.30 -12.36 29.75
CA GLU A 510 13.87 -12.43 29.41
C GLU A 510 13.09 -11.13 29.65
N GLU A 511 13.67 -10.17 30.37
CA GLU A 511 13.06 -8.87 30.69
C GLU A 511 13.78 -7.68 30.04
N GLN A 512 14.87 -7.91 29.30
CA GLN A 512 15.67 -6.84 28.70
C GLN A 512 14.86 -5.96 27.73
N TRP A 513 13.84 -6.52 27.09
CA TRP A 513 12.91 -5.78 26.22
C TRP A 513 12.19 -4.64 26.97
N LYS A 514 11.96 -4.73 28.29
CA LYS A 514 11.33 -3.66 29.09
C LYS A 514 12.15 -2.36 29.06
N ALA A 515 13.47 -2.48 28.96
CA ALA A 515 14.36 -1.32 28.87
C ALA A 515 14.08 -0.46 27.63
N PHE A 516 13.64 -1.07 26.51
CA PHE A 516 13.21 -0.33 25.33
C PHE A 516 12.07 0.63 25.67
N PHE A 517 10.99 0.11 26.28
CA PHE A 517 9.78 0.88 26.60
C PHE A 517 10.07 2.04 27.55
N ILE A 518 10.90 1.79 28.56
CA ILE A 518 11.28 2.81 29.55
C ILE A 518 12.13 3.90 28.91
N LYS A 519 13.18 3.54 28.16
CA LYS A 519 14.04 4.51 27.48
C LYS A 519 13.24 5.35 26.48
N MET A 520 12.32 4.72 25.74
CA MET A 520 11.43 5.42 24.81
C MET A 520 10.44 6.35 25.52
N ALA A 521 9.84 5.92 26.63
CA ALA A 521 8.96 6.79 27.41
C ALA A 521 9.72 8.00 27.96
N LEU A 522 10.95 7.83 28.46
CA LEU A 522 11.81 8.92 28.89
C LEU A 522 12.18 9.85 27.71
N ALA A 523 12.57 9.28 26.56
CA ALA A 523 12.90 10.04 25.37
C ALA A 523 11.72 10.91 24.89
N VAL A 524 10.52 10.34 24.79
CA VAL A 524 9.31 11.07 24.42
C VAL A 524 8.97 12.14 25.47
N SER A 525 9.09 11.81 26.76
CA SER A 525 8.79 12.73 27.87
C SER A 525 9.63 14.00 27.85
N LEU A 526 10.92 13.88 27.51
CA LEU A 526 11.81 15.03 27.33
C LEU A 526 11.32 15.99 26.23
N LEU A 527 10.66 15.47 25.18
CA LEU A 527 10.17 16.27 24.05
C LEU A 527 8.80 16.89 24.28
N ILE A 528 8.02 16.33 25.22
CA ILE A 528 6.67 16.79 25.58
C ILE A 528 6.61 17.50 26.94
N ALA A 529 7.73 17.65 27.64
CA ALA A 529 7.79 18.38 28.90
C ALA A 529 7.33 19.84 28.72
N PRO A 530 6.82 20.51 29.79
CA PRO A 530 6.40 21.92 29.69
C PRO A 530 7.52 22.87 29.26
N ARG A 531 8.79 22.51 29.50
CA ARG A 531 9.97 23.25 29.08
C ARG A 531 10.92 22.26 28.43
N VAL A 532 11.28 22.52 27.18
CA VAL A 532 12.20 21.68 26.41
C VAL A 532 13.38 22.55 26.03
N SER A 533 14.57 22.16 26.47
CA SER A 533 15.83 22.79 26.09
C SER A 533 16.51 22.03 24.95
N THR A 534 17.49 22.65 24.28
CA THR A 534 18.33 21.97 23.29
C THR A 534 19.06 20.77 23.88
N ARG A 535 19.40 20.80 25.18
CA ARG A 535 19.98 19.66 25.90
C ARG A 535 18.97 18.52 25.97
N ASP A 536 17.73 18.79 26.35
CA ASP A 536 16.68 17.76 26.46
C ASP A 536 16.42 17.07 25.11
N MET A 537 16.44 17.82 24.01
CA MET A 537 16.32 17.25 22.66
C MET A 537 17.48 16.32 22.31
N LYS A 538 18.72 16.70 22.65
CA LYS A 538 19.91 15.84 22.44
C LYS A 538 19.87 14.58 23.30
N VAL A 539 19.48 14.71 24.57
CA VAL A 539 19.36 13.58 25.50
C VAL A 539 18.23 12.64 25.04
N SER A 540 17.10 13.20 24.59
CA SER A 540 16.01 12.42 23.99
C SER A 540 16.48 11.60 22.78
N GLN A 541 17.21 12.22 21.86
CA GLN A 541 17.77 11.54 20.69
C GLN A 541 18.77 10.43 21.07
N ALA A 542 19.60 10.66 22.10
CA ALA A 542 20.53 9.67 22.61
C ALA A 542 19.79 8.47 23.25
N LEU A 543 18.75 8.74 24.04
CA LEU A 543 17.89 7.70 24.62
C LEU A 543 17.14 6.91 23.54
N TYR A 544 16.62 7.57 22.51
CA TYR A 544 15.99 6.93 21.36
C TYR A 544 16.98 5.99 20.64
N SER A 545 18.18 6.48 20.34
CA SER A 545 19.22 5.70 19.65
C SER A 545 19.67 4.50 20.48
N SER A 546 19.79 4.68 21.79
CA SER A 546 20.07 3.59 22.73
C SER A 546 18.91 2.59 22.83
N ALA A 547 17.66 3.06 22.91
CA ALA A 547 16.49 2.20 22.93
C ALA A 547 16.40 1.35 21.65
N ALA A 548 16.65 1.94 20.48
CA ALA A 548 16.63 1.25 19.20
C ALA A 548 17.59 0.04 19.16
N SER A 549 18.70 0.07 19.89
CA SER A 549 19.61 -1.11 20.01
C SER A 549 18.99 -2.30 20.76
N SER A 550 17.97 -2.05 21.59
CA SER A 550 17.23 -3.08 22.35
C SER A 550 15.96 -3.54 21.62
N LEU A 551 15.72 -3.05 20.41
CA LEU A 551 14.50 -3.37 19.67
C LEU A 551 14.46 -4.83 19.21
N ASP A 552 15.62 -5.43 18.90
CA ASP A 552 15.70 -6.87 18.58
C ASP A 552 15.24 -7.73 19.75
N ALA A 553 15.49 -7.31 20.99
CA ALA A 553 15.00 -7.99 22.18
C ALA A 553 13.47 -7.90 22.31
N VAL A 554 12.86 -6.79 21.87
CA VAL A 554 11.39 -6.67 21.81
C VAL A 554 10.83 -7.62 20.75
N PHE A 555 11.43 -7.67 19.55
CA PHE A 555 10.96 -8.56 18.48
C PHE A 555 11.23 -10.04 18.72
N ALA A 556 12.15 -10.37 19.63
CA ALA A 556 12.33 -11.73 20.11
C ALA A 556 11.17 -12.20 21.00
N CYS A 557 10.39 -11.28 21.59
CA CYS A 557 9.16 -11.63 22.29
C CYS A 557 8.09 -12.03 21.25
N LEU A 558 7.44 -13.19 21.43
CA LEU A 558 6.35 -13.62 20.55
C LEU A 558 5.01 -12.94 20.93
N ASP A 559 5.05 -11.65 21.25
CA ASP A 559 3.87 -10.86 21.62
C ASP A 559 3.62 -9.75 20.57
N PRO A 560 2.61 -9.92 19.68
CA PRO A 560 2.29 -8.95 18.65
C PRO A 560 1.83 -7.59 19.21
N VAL A 561 1.30 -7.55 20.44
CA VAL A 561 0.86 -6.33 21.11
C VAL A 561 2.08 -5.50 21.53
N LEU A 562 3.11 -6.15 22.08
CA LEU A 562 4.38 -5.48 22.41
C LEU A 562 5.02 -4.86 21.15
N HIS A 563 5.00 -5.56 20.02
CA HIS A 563 5.52 -5.03 18.76
C HIS A 563 4.79 -3.76 18.32
N ALA A 564 3.46 -3.77 18.36
CA ALA A 564 2.65 -2.60 18.02
C ALA A 564 2.88 -1.43 18.99
N GLN A 565 2.95 -1.69 20.29
CA GLN A 565 3.28 -0.67 21.31
C GLN A 565 4.67 -0.08 21.09
N ALA A 566 5.66 -0.89 20.69
CA ALA A 566 7.00 -0.41 20.40
C ALA A 566 7.02 0.55 19.21
N TYR A 567 6.33 0.22 18.12
CA TYR A 567 6.17 1.12 16.98
C TYR A 567 5.38 2.40 17.31
N LEU A 568 4.38 2.32 18.19
CA LEU A 568 3.66 3.49 18.68
C LEU A 568 4.59 4.44 19.43
N LEU A 569 5.47 3.94 20.30
CA LEU A 569 6.48 4.76 20.98
C LEU A 569 7.47 5.39 19.99
N CYS A 570 7.96 4.62 19.02
CA CYS A 570 8.79 5.16 17.95
C CYS A 570 8.07 6.25 17.16
N THR A 571 6.77 6.08 16.90
CA THR A 571 5.94 7.08 16.22
C THR A 571 5.80 8.34 17.05
N LEU A 572 5.55 8.23 18.36
CA LEU A 572 5.46 9.38 19.26
C LEU A 572 6.75 10.21 19.26
N HIS A 573 7.92 9.55 19.24
CA HIS A 573 9.20 10.24 19.09
C HIS A 573 9.32 10.90 17.70
N ALA A 574 8.98 10.18 16.63
CA ALA A 574 9.02 10.67 15.25
C ALA A 574 8.15 11.92 15.03
N LEU A 575 7.01 12.07 15.74
CA LEU A 575 6.15 13.26 15.65
C LEU A 575 6.85 14.58 16.04
N HIS A 576 8.03 14.52 16.66
CA HIS A 576 8.86 15.68 17.00
C HIS A 576 10.06 15.89 16.06
N SER A 577 10.23 15.01 15.06
CA SER A 577 11.29 15.13 14.05
C SER A 577 10.80 15.99 12.88
N PRO A 578 11.64 16.88 12.31
CA PRO A 578 11.30 17.66 11.12
C PRO A 578 11.35 16.80 9.83
N SER A 579 10.74 15.62 9.85
CA SER A 579 10.73 14.66 8.74
C SER A 579 9.37 14.00 8.62
N SER A 580 8.56 14.53 7.70
CA SER A 580 7.22 14.01 7.41
C SER A 580 7.25 12.60 6.84
N GLN A 581 8.29 12.25 6.06
CA GLN A 581 8.52 10.89 5.61
C GLN A 581 8.75 9.92 6.78
N THR A 582 9.54 10.31 7.78
CA THR A 582 9.79 9.48 8.96
C THR A 582 8.51 9.29 9.76
N VAL A 583 7.72 10.36 9.95
CA VAL A 583 6.41 10.30 10.63
C VAL A 583 5.48 9.31 9.93
N LEU A 584 5.30 9.45 8.61
CA LEU A 584 4.44 8.58 7.80
C LEU A 584 4.91 7.13 7.85
N THR A 585 6.20 6.88 7.67
CA THR A 585 6.78 5.53 7.68
C THR A 585 6.52 4.84 9.01
N MET A 586 6.74 5.54 10.13
CA MET A 586 6.63 4.95 11.47
C MET A 586 5.18 4.62 11.82
N ILE A 587 4.23 5.51 11.51
CA ILE A 587 2.82 5.23 11.80
C ILE A 587 2.26 4.14 10.89
N SER A 588 2.65 4.10 9.61
CA SER A 588 2.24 3.01 8.71
C SER A 588 2.80 1.66 9.16
N ALA A 589 4.03 1.62 9.70
CA ALA A 589 4.58 0.42 10.31
C ALA A 589 3.79 -0.02 11.56
N ALA A 590 3.41 0.93 12.43
CA ALA A 590 2.59 0.64 13.62
C ALA A 590 1.22 0.05 13.25
N VAL A 591 0.52 0.67 12.28
CA VAL A 591 -0.78 0.16 11.78
C VAL A 591 -0.59 -1.20 11.10
N ARG A 592 0.47 -1.39 10.32
CA ARG A 592 0.76 -2.68 9.67
C ARG A 592 1.01 -3.78 10.70
N CYS A 593 1.70 -3.48 11.80
CA CYS A 593 1.86 -4.42 12.91
C CYS A 593 0.52 -4.79 13.53
N CYS A 594 -0.37 -3.81 13.74
CA CYS A 594 -1.74 -4.10 14.22
C CYS A 594 -2.53 -4.98 13.24
N VAL A 595 -2.35 -4.78 11.93
CA VAL A 595 -3.02 -5.59 10.89
C VAL A 595 -2.47 -7.02 10.86
N ILE A 596 -1.15 -7.21 10.88
CA ILE A 596 -0.51 -8.53 10.92
C ILE A 596 -0.92 -9.28 12.19
N ALA A 597 -1.03 -8.57 13.31
CA ALA A 597 -1.51 -9.08 14.59
C ALA A 597 -3.04 -9.25 14.65
N GLN A 598 -3.76 -8.93 13.57
CA GLN A 598 -5.23 -8.99 13.48
C GLN A 598 -5.97 -8.18 14.55
N LEU A 599 -5.34 -7.17 15.16
CA LEU A 599 -5.95 -6.34 16.23
C LEU A 599 -7.14 -5.49 15.74
N HIS A 600 -7.38 -5.45 14.43
CA HIS A 600 -8.49 -4.76 13.77
C HIS A 600 -9.73 -5.65 13.59
N LEU A 601 -9.63 -6.97 13.82
CA LEU A 601 -10.69 -7.95 13.60
C LEU A 601 -11.35 -8.38 14.91
N SER A 602 -12.67 -8.62 14.89
CA SER A 602 -13.43 -9.11 16.06
C SER A 602 -13.18 -10.59 16.37
N ALA A 603 -12.74 -11.38 15.38
CA ALA A 603 -12.47 -12.82 15.52
C ALA A 603 -11.43 -13.13 16.60
N VAL A 604 -10.48 -12.21 16.85
CA VAL A 604 -9.43 -12.38 17.87
C VAL A 604 -9.95 -12.11 19.29
N GLU A 605 -11.17 -11.61 19.48
CA GLU A 605 -11.77 -11.31 20.80
C GLU A 605 -12.62 -12.45 21.37
N HIS A 606 -13.01 -13.41 20.54
CA HIS A 606 -13.97 -14.48 20.89
C HIS A 606 -13.31 -15.74 21.45
N GLN A 607 -12.06 -15.66 21.93
CA GLN A 607 -11.44 -16.77 22.64
C GLN A 607 -12.05 -16.89 24.05
N PRO A 608 -12.72 -18.02 24.40
CA PRO A 608 -13.50 -18.14 25.63
C PRO A 608 -12.71 -18.07 26.94
N GLN A 609 -11.38 -17.98 26.88
CA GLN A 609 -10.47 -17.92 28.04
C GLN A 609 -9.74 -16.58 28.18
N GLU A 610 -9.95 -15.61 27.29
CA GLU A 610 -9.18 -14.36 27.30
C GLU A 610 -9.55 -13.45 28.49
N LEU A 611 -8.53 -12.92 29.17
CA LEU A 611 -8.73 -11.96 30.24
C LEU A 611 -9.24 -10.62 29.68
N LEU A 612 -10.20 -9.99 30.35
CA LEU A 612 -10.74 -8.68 29.92
C LEU A 612 -9.64 -7.63 29.77
N CYS A 613 -8.64 -7.66 30.65
CA CYS A 613 -7.50 -6.76 30.61
C CYS A 613 -6.74 -6.86 29.29
N GLU A 614 -6.44 -8.07 28.83
CA GLU A 614 -5.74 -8.31 27.57
C GLU A 614 -6.56 -7.79 26.39
N ARG A 615 -7.87 -8.06 26.36
CA ARG A 615 -8.77 -7.54 25.34
C ARG A 615 -8.78 -6.02 25.29
N GLN A 616 -8.91 -5.35 26.44
CA GLN A 616 -8.92 -3.89 26.51
C GLN A 616 -7.58 -3.29 26.09
N ILE A 617 -6.45 -3.90 26.45
CA ILE A 617 -5.12 -3.44 26.01
C ILE A 617 -5.00 -3.56 24.49
N ARG A 618 -5.42 -4.68 23.89
CA ARG A 618 -5.40 -4.87 22.42
C ARG A 618 -6.22 -3.81 21.70
N ARG A 619 -7.46 -3.56 22.16
CA ARG A 619 -8.31 -2.48 21.63
C ARG A 619 -7.63 -1.12 21.75
N ARG A 620 -7.05 -0.79 22.91
CA ARG A 620 -6.39 0.49 23.15
C ARG A 620 -5.15 0.69 22.28
N VAL A 621 -4.37 -0.36 22.04
CA VAL A 621 -3.22 -0.35 21.13
C VAL A 621 -3.68 -0.04 19.71
N PHE A 622 -4.65 -0.80 19.19
CA PHE A 622 -5.20 -0.58 17.85
C PHE A 622 -5.77 0.83 17.67
N TRP A 623 -6.65 1.26 18.58
CA TRP A 623 -7.31 2.56 18.47
C TRP A 623 -6.38 3.75 18.71
N SER A 624 -5.26 3.55 19.43
CA SER A 624 -4.18 4.55 19.51
C SER A 624 -3.44 4.69 18.18
N ALA A 625 -3.12 3.56 17.53
CA ALA A 625 -2.53 3.58 16.18
C ALA A 625 -3.47 4.24 15.17
N TYR A 626 -4.76 3.86 15.20
CA TYR A 626 -5.80 4.50 14.40
C TYR A 626 -5.83 6.02 14.60
N ALA A 627 -5.86 6.49 15.85
CA ALA A 627 -5.97 7.92 16.15
C ALA A 627 -4.78 8.74 15.62
N ILE A 628 -3.56 8.19 15.71
CA ILE A 628 -2.34 8.84 15.19
C ILE A 628 -2.30 8.77 13.65
N ASP A 629 -2.66 7.63 13.06
CA ASP A 629 -2.73 7.47 11.60
C ASP A 629 -3.71 8.45 10.97
N ARG A 630 -4.91 8.59 11.54
CA ARG A 630 -5.88 9.59 11.06
C ARG A 630 -5.36 11.01 11.22
N LEU A 631 -4.75 11.35 12.36
CA LEU A 631 -4.12 12.66 12.59
C LEU A 631 -3.09 12.98 11.49
N VAL A 632 -2.20 12.03 11.18
CA VAL A 632 -1.13 12.21 10.21
C VAL A 632 -1.70 12.29 8.79
N SER A 633 -2.62 11.39 8.44
CA SER A 633 -3.18 11.28 7.09
C SER A 633 -3.90 12.55 6.63
N TRP A 634 -4.67 13.20 7.51
CA TRP A 634 -5.32 14.47 7.13
C TRP A 634 -4.33 15.64 7.06
N VAL A 635 -3.34 15.72 7.97
CA VAL A 635 -2.32 16.81 7.96
C VAL A 635 -1.56 16.80 6.65
N TYR A 636 -1.16 15.61 6.19
CA TYR A 636 -0.40 15.43 4.95
C TYR A 636 -1.29 15.29 3.71
N HIS A 637 -2.60 15.14 3.89
CA HIS A 637 -3.58 14.88 2.84
C HIS A 637 -3.17 13.68 1.97
N VAL A 638 -2.99 12.54 2.64
CA VAL A 638 -2.68 11.22 2.06
C VAL A 638 -3.72 10.19 2.50
N PRO A 639 -3.90 9.06 1.78
CA PRO A 639 -4.77 7.98 2.23
C PRO A 639 -4.35 7.43 3.60
N CYS A 640 -5.32 6.99 4.38
CA CYS A 640 -5.06 6.33 5.67
C CYS A 640 -4.43 4.95 5.47
N SER A 641 -3.64 4.47 6.45
CA SER A 641 -2.91 3.20 6.30
C SER A 641 -3.81 1.95 6.31
N LEU A 642 -5.03 2.08 6.81
CA LEU A 642 -6.09 1.06 6.85
C LEU A 642 -7.42 1.78 6.66
N VAL A 643 -8.31 1.29 5.79
CA VAL A 643 -9.64 1.90 5.57
C VAL A 643 -10.61 1.51 6.68
N ASP A 644 -11.62 2.34 6.95
CA ASP A 644 -12.53 2.12 8.08
C ASP A 644 -13.39 0.86 7.88
N GLU A 645 -13.68 0.50 6.62
CA GLU A 645 -14.48 -0.66 6.22
C GLU A 645 -13.82 -2.00 6.59
N ASP A 646 -12.50 -2.02 6.75
CA ASP A 646 -11.75 -3.21 7.15
C ASP A 646 -11.68 -3.39 8.68
N ILE A 647 -12.26 -2.46 9.47
CA ILE A 647 -12.17 -2.46 10.93
C ILE A 647 -13.44 -3.08 11.53
N GLN A 648 -13.28 -4.23 12.19
CA GLN A 648 -14.37 -4.94 12.87
C GLN A 648 -14.27 -4.87 14.40
N VAL A 649 -13.09 -4.54 14.94
CA VAL A 649 -12.87 -4.40 16.39
C VAL A 649 -13.63 -3.19 16.94
N GLU A 650 -14.26 -3.36 18.10
CA GLU A 650 -14.95 -2.27 18.77
C GLU A 650 -13.98 -1.30 19.46
N PRO A 651 -14.38 -0.03 19.69
CA PRO A 651 -13.69 0.85 20.61
C PRO A 651 -13.43 0.22 21.98
N PHE A 652 -12.33 0.60 22.62
CA PHE A 652 -12.06 0.20 24.00
C PHE A 652 -13.11 0.78 24.95
N ALA A 653 -13.35 0.09 26.05
CA ALA A 653 -14.32 0.51 27.05
C ALA A 653 -13.91 1.82 27.73
N ASN A 654 -14.91 2.64 28.07
CA ASN A 654 -14.72 3.89 28.80
C ASN A 654 -14.47 3.60 30.29
N MET A 655 -13.29 3.10 30.61
CA MET A 655 -12.89 2.64 31.95
C MET A 655 -11.51 3.20 32.32
N ASN A 656 -11.30 3.49 33.60
CA ASN A 656 -9.97 3.78 34.14
C ASN A 656 -9.12 2.49 34.20
N ASP A 657 -7.79 2.61 34.28
CA ASP A 657 -6.88 1.46 34.22
C ASP A 657 -7.02 0.54 35.45
N ASP A 658 -7.21 1.12 36.64
CA ASP A 658 -7.50 0.40 37.89
C ASP A 658 -8.79 -0.43 37.80
N GLU A 659 -9.80 0.07 37.08
CA GLU A 659 -11.08 -0.61 36.90
C GLU A 659 -10.98 -1.85 35.99
N ILE A 660 -9.99 -1.92 35.10
CA ILE A 660 -9.85 -3.02 34.13
C ILE A 660 -9.62 -4.37 34.84
N LYS A 661 -8.80 -4.39 35.90
CA LYS A 661 -8.52 -5.59 36.69
C LYS A 661 -9.64 -5.92 37.67
N GLU A 662 -10.19 -4.91 38.34
CA GLU A 662 -11.29 -5.09 39.30
C GLU A 662 -12.58 -5.59 38.66
N TRP A 663 -12.80 -5.28 37.38
CA TRP A 663 -13.97 -5.73 36.63
C TRP A 663 -14.05 -7.25 36.51
N GLN A 664 -12.92 -7.95 36.44
CA GLN A 664 -12.90 -9.42 36.45
C GLN A 664 -13.30 -10.02 37.80
N ALA A 665 -13.15 -9.28 38.90
CA ALA A 665 -13.49 -9.73 40.24
C ALA A 665 -14.98 -9.50 40.60
N ARG A 666 -15.73 -8.71 39.81
CA ARG A 666 -17.16 -8.47 40.04
C ARG A 666 -18.00 -9.54 39.33
N ALA A 667 -18.56 -10.46 40.12
CA ALA A 667 -19.53 -11.46 39.65
C ALA A 667 -20.92 -10.84 39.33
N ASP A 668 -21.21 -9.65 39.87
CA ASP A 668 -22.46 -8.94 39.64
C ASP A 668 -22.29 -7.85 38.58
N ARG A 669 -23.02 -8.01 37.48
CA ARG A 669 -23.21 -6.96 36.47
C ARG A 669 -23.98 -5.81 37.12
N PRO A 670 -23.46 -4.57 37.14
CA PRO A 670 -24.29 -3.42 37.49
C PRO A 670 -25.35 -3.22 36.40
N ASP A 671 -26.58 -2.94 36.83
CA ASP A 671 -27.72 -2.63 35.97
C ASP A 671 -27.39 -1.52 34.96
N LEU A 672 -27.79 -1.77 33.72
CA LEU A 672 -27.53 -1.00 32.50
C LEU A 672 -28.39 0.28 32.40
N ASP A 673 -28.41 1.11 33.44
CA ASP A 673 -29.17 2.37 33.42
C ASP A 673 -28.41 3.54 34.06
N GLU A 674 -27.24 3.87 33.52
CA GLU A 674 -26.63 5.18 33.76
C GLU A 674 -26.82 6.06 32.51
N SER A 675 -27.93 6.80 32.49
CA SER A 675 -28.25 7.88 31.54
C SER A 675 -27.28 9.08 31.62
N THR A 676 -26.25 9.01 32.47
CA THR A 676 -25.26 10.07 32.66
C THR A 676 -23.93 9.67 32.02
N PRO A 677 -23.34 10.48 31.12
CA PRO A 677 -22.03 10.19 30.55
C PRO A 677 -20.95 10.20 31.65
N ARG A 678 -20.48 9.00 32.00
CA ARG A 678 -19.39 8.81 32.96
C ARG A 678 -18.05 9.27 32.38
N ARG A 679 -17.36 10.17 33.08
CA ARG A 679 -16.01 10.63 32.72
C ARG A 679 -14.95 9.72 33.34
N THR A 680 -14.00 9.28 32.52
CA THR A 680 -12.83 8.47 32.87
C THR A 680 -11.58 9.07 32.22
N GLN A 681 -10.41 8.53 32.54
CA GLN A 681 -9.14 8.97 31.96
C GLN A 681 -9.04 8.78 30.44
N VAL A 682 -9.90 7.94 29.84
CA VAL A 682 -9.92 7.67 28.41
C VAL A 682 -11.15 8.25 27.68
N SER A 683 -12.07 8.92 28.38
CA SER A 683 -13.29 9.48 27.76
C SER A 683 -12.98 10.47 26.64
N SER A 684 -12.00 11.35 26.86
CA SER A 684 -11.59 12.33 25.84
C SER A 684 -10.93 11.65 24.63
N ALA A 685 -10.17 10.56 24.85
CA ALA A 685 -9.59 9.77 23.75
C ALA A 685 -10.67 9.09 22.91
N LEU A 686 -11.70 8.51 23.53
CA LEU A 686 -12.83 7.90 22.82
C LEU A 686 -13.60 8.93 21.99
N HIS A 687 -13.88 10.09 22.57
CA HIS A 687 -14.56 11.16 21.86
C HIS A 687 -13.69 11.71 20.70
N LEU A 688 -12.38 11.82 20.90
CA LEU A 688 -11.43 12.17 19.83
C LEU A 688 -11.46 11.13 18.70
N ILE A 689 -11.46 9.82 19.01
CA ILE A 689 -11.54 8.74 18.02
C ILE A 689 -12.81 8.86 17.17
N ARG A 690 -13.97 9.15 17.79
CA ARG A 690 -15.22 9.39 17.05
C ARG A 690 -15.07 10.52 16.04
N GLY A 691 -14.49 11.64 16.45
CA GLY A 691 -14.22 12.75 15.54
C GLY A 691 -13.20 12.40 14.44
N ARG A 692 -12.20 11.56 14.75
CA ARG A 692 -11.24 11.05 13.75
C ARG A 692 -11.90 10.14 12.71
N ARG A 693 -12.95 9.40 13.06
CA ARG A 693 -13.77 8.64 12.09
C ARG A 693 -14.53 9.56 11.14
N ILE A 694 -15.05 10.69 11.63
CA ILE A 694 -15.67 11.72 10.77
C ILE A 694 -14.63 12.27 9.78
N GLN A 695 -13.43 12.62 10.26
CA GLN A 695 -12.33 13.04 9.38
C GLN A 695 -11.92 11.96 8.38
N SER A 696 -11.83 10.69 8.82
CA SER A 696 -11.52 9.53 7.98
C SER A 696 -12.51 9.41 6.82
N ARG A 697 -13.82 9.52 7.12
CA ARG A 697 -14.89 9.46 6.12
C ARG A 697 -14.85 10.62 5.12
N ILE A 698 -14.60 11.85 5.58
CA ILE A 698 -14.43 13.00 4.68
C ILE A 698 -13.21 12.77 3.77
N LEU A 699 -12.08 12.37 4.35
CA LEU A 699 -10.85 12.15 3.62
C LEU A 699 -10.99 10.99 2.62
N SER A 700 -11.66 9.89 2.98
CA SER A 700 -11.87 8.77 2.07
C SER A 700 -12.71 9.16 0.86
N ILE A 701 -13.78 9.94 1.05
CA ILE A 701 -14.58 10.53 -0.05
C ILE A 701 -13.70 11.41 -0.94
N MET A 702 -12.87 12.27 -0.34
CA MET A 702 -11.97 13.17 -1.07
C MET A 702 -10.86 12.47 -1.86
N MET A 703 -10.51 11.24 -1.49
CA MET A 703 -9.50 10.42 -2.16
C MET A 703 -10.07 9.51 -3.25
N ARG A 704 -11.40 9.49 -3.44
CA ARG A 704 -12.02 8.68 -4.49
C ARG A 704 -11.64 9.18 -5.89
N ALA A 705 -11.47 8.25 -6.82
CA ALA A 705 -11.19 8.57 -8.22
C ALA A 705 -12.33 9.37 -8.90
N ASP A 706 -13.57 9.25 -8.41
CA ASP A 706 -14.75 9.96 -8.90
C ASP A 706 -15.08 11.25 -8.11
N TYR A 707 -14.18 11.71 -7.22
CA TYR A 707 -14.42 12.87 -6.35
C TYR A 707 -14.82 14.13 -7.12
N ASP A 708 -14.04 14.51 -8.14
CA ASP A 708 -14.28 15.74 -8.90
C ASP A 708 -15.63 15.72 -9.64
N GLN A 709 -16.06 14.55 -10.08
CA GLN A 709 -17.29 14.36 -10.85
C GLN A 709 -18.54 14.33 -9.96
N ARG A 710 -18.47 13.67 -8.81
CA ARG A 710 -19.65 13.38 -7.97
C ARG A 710 -19.75 14.21 -6.70
N PHE A 711 -18.63 14.64 -6.14
CA PHE A 711 -18.58 15.21 -4.79
C PHE A 711 -18.06 16.65 -4.76
N ALA A 712 -17.07 17.01 -5.58
CA ALA A 712 -16.44 18.33 -5.50
C ALA A 712 -17.43 19.49 -5.61
N GLY A 713 -18.38 19.41 -6.56
CA GLY A 713 -19.42 20.41 -6.78
C GLY A 713 -20.70 20.23 -5.96
N SER A 714 -20.83 19.16 -5.18
CA SER A 714 -22.04 18.89 -4.39
C SER A 714 -21.94 19.50 -2.99
N HIS A 715 -22.88 20.39 -2.65
CA HIS A 715 -22.99 20.96 -1.30
C HIS A 715 -23.65 19.97 -0.32
N GLN A 716 -24.55 19.12 -0.81
CA GLN A 716 -25.43 18.28 0.02
C GLN A 716 -24.68 17.31 0.94
N TRP A 717 -23.66 16.62 0.43
CA TRP A 717 -22.86 15.73 1.28
C TRP A 717 -22.04 16.50 2.32
N ARG A 718 -21.68 17.77 2.03
CA ARG A 718 -20.95 18.61 2.97
C ARG A 718 -21.86 19.04 4.10
N LEU A 719 -23.10 19.43 3.80
CA LEU A 719 -24.12 19.72 4.80
C LEU A 719 -24.37 18.49 5.68
N HIS A 720 -24.52 17.31 5.08
CA HIS A 720 -24.63 16.05 5.84
C HIS A 720 -23.45 15.82 6.79
N MET A 721 -22.21 15.91 6.29
CA MET A 721 -21.02 15.72 7.13
C MET A 721 -20.86 16.83 8.18
N LEU A 722 -21.36 18.03 7.92
CA LEU A 722 -21.37 19.14 8.86
C LEU A 722 -22.40 18.91 9.99
N GLU A 723 -23.58 18.38 9.70
CA GLU A 723 -24.56 17.94 10.71
C GLU A 723 -23.95 16.90 11.65
N VAL A 724 -23.36 15.84 11.08
CA VAL A 724 -22.67 14.79 11.86
C VAL A 724 -21.56 15.39 12.74
N LEU A 725 -20.83 16.37 12.22
CA LEU A 725 -19.76 17.05 12.95
C LEU A 725 -20.30 17.99 14.05
N ASN A 726 -21.44 18.63 13.83
CA ASN A 726 -22.12 19.45 14.84
C ASN A 726 -22.64 18.60 15.99
N ASP A 727 -23.23 17.44 15.70
CA ASP A 727 -23.68 16.48 16.71
C ASP A 727 -22.51 15.96 17.56
N TRP A 728 -21.38 15.69 16.91
CA TRP A 728 -20.14 15.36 17.62
C TRP A 728 -19.71 16.50 18.55
N LYS A 729 -19.72 17.75 18.07
CA LYS A 729 -19.35 18.93 18.87
C LYS A 729 -20.31 19.17 20.05
N ALA A 730 -21.60 18.89 19.89
CA ALA A 730 -22.58 19.05 20.97
C ALA A 730 -22.29 18.12 22.17
N GLN A 731 -21.58 17.01 21.95
CA GLN A 731 -21.22 16.04 22.98
C GLN A 731 -19.83 16.27 23.59
N LEU A 732 -19.20 17.43 23.37
CA LEU A 732 -17.81 17.63 23.76
C LEU A 732 -17.63 17.82 25.28
N GLU A 733 -18.47 18.65 25.90
CA GLU A 733 -18.45 18.90 27.35
C GLU A 733 -18.55 17.62 28.21
N PRO A 734 -19.48 16.67 27.96
CA PRO A 734 -19.57 15.46 28.78
C PRO A 734 -18.34 14.55 28.66
N HIS A 735 -17.57 14.63 27.56
CA HIS A 735 -16.42 13.75 27.32
C HIS A 735 -15.05 14.44 27.53
N SER A 736 -15.04 15.73 27.83
CA SER A 736 -13.84 16.50 28.17
C SER A 736 -13.66 16.63 29.68
N ASP A 737 -12.40 16.76 30.09
CA ASP A 737 -12.04 17.05 31.48
C ASP A 737 -12.10 18.58 31.72
N PRO A 738 -13.05 19.07 32.53
CA PRO A 738 -13.19 20.50 32.80
C PRO A 738 -12.05 21.08 33.65
N LEU A 739 -11.30 20.24 34.37
CA LEU A 739 -10.14 20.65 35.16
C LEU A 739 -8.86 20.65 34.33
N SER A 740 -8.86 19.95 33.20
CA SER A 740 -7.72 19.88 32.30
C SER A 740 -7.43 21.24 31.66
N LYS A 741 -6.15 21.58 31.64
CA LYS A 741 -5.62 22.71 30.88
C LYS A 741 -4.87 22.27 29.63
N GLY A 742 -4.87 20.97 29.33
CA GLY A 742 -4.10 20.37 28.24
C GLY A 742 -4.97 19.53 27.30
N TYR A 743 -4.50 18.32 27.01
CA TYR A 743 -5.01 17.51 25.90
C TYR A 743 -6.42 16.93 26.08
N THR A 744 -6.90 16.83 27.31
CA THR A 744 -8.25 16.34 27.64
C THR A 744 -9.26 17.47 27.83
N SER A 745 -8.83 18.73 27.70
CA SER A 745 -9.71 19.89 27.85
C SER A 745 -10.63 20.08 26.64
N GLU A 746 -11.81 20.65 26.90
CA GLU A 746 -12.82 20.92 25.88
C GLU A 746 -12.25 21.76 24.72
N GLY A 747 -11.50 22.82 25.02
CA GLY A 747 -10.91 23.66 23.99
C GLY A 747 -9.89 22.93 23.10
N TRP A 748 -9.10 22.00 23.66
CA TRP A 748 -8.11 21.26 22.86
C TRP A 748 -8.75 20.20 21.98
N VAL A 749 -9.65 19.39 22.55
CA VAL A 749 -10.38 18.36 21.79
C VAL A 749 -11.27 19.03 20.74
N GLY A 750 -11.94 20.13 21.10
CA GLY A 750 -12.81 20.93 20.25
C GLY A 750 -12.13 21.57 19.03
N MET A 751 -10.81 21.77 19.04
CA MET A 751 -10.09 22.21 17.85
C MET A 751 -10.27 21.24 16.66
N LEU A 752 -10.52 19.95 16.93
CA LEU A 752 -10.80 18.97 15.88
C LEU A 752 -11.99 19.37 15.01
N TYR A 753 -13.03 19.98 15.61
CA TYR A 753 -14.19 20.49 14.87
C TYR A 753 -13.74 21.44 13.76
N ASN A 754 -12.98 22.48 14.12
CA ASN A 754 -12.56 23.50 13.17
C ASN A 754 -11.60 22.94 12.12
N TYR A 755 -10.67 22.04 12.48
CA TYR A 755 -9.82 21.37 11.48
C TYR A 755 -10.64 20.53 10.51
N THR A 756 -11.71 19.89 10.99
CA THR A 756 -12.60 19.07 10.15
C THR A 756 -13.45 19.94 9.22
N VAL A 757 -13.89 21.13 9.67
CA VAL A 757 -14.54 22.13 8.80
C VAL A 757 -13.61 22.55 7.66
N LEU A 758 -12.33 22.79 7.93
CA LEU A 758 -11.34 23.14 6.90
C LEU A 758 -11.11 22.00 5.91
N LEU A 759 -10.96 20.77 6.41
CA LEU A 759 -10.84 19.57 5.58
C LEU A 759 -12.09 19.38 4.72
N LEU A 760 -13.28 19.59 5.29
CA LEU A 760 -14.54 19.49 4.59
C LEU A 760 -14.58 20.50 3.45
N TYR A 761 -14.56 21.80 3.72
CA TYR A 761 -14.85 22.79 2.67
C TYR A 761 -13.74 22.99 1.65
N ARG A 762 -12.46 22.85 2.02
CA ARG A 762 -11.28 22.98 1.13
C ARG A 762 -11.44 24.11 0.09
N PRO A 763 -11.14 25.37 0.45
CA PRO A 763 -11.38 26.49 -0.45
C PRO A 763 -10.56 26.36 -1.74
N THR A 764 -11.20 26.63 -2.87
CA THR A 764 -10.65 26.64 -4.23
C THR A 764 -11.31 27.78 -5.00
N LYS A 765 -10.76 28.17 -6.15
CA LYS A 765 -11.43 29.15 -7.02
C LYS A 765 -12.82 28.71 -7.50
N ALA A 766 -13.07 27.41 -7.63
CA ALA A 766 -14.31 26.87 -8.17
C ALA A 766 -15.45 26.79 -7.15
N ASN A 767 -15.14 26.61 -5.86
CA ASN A 767 -16.13 26.46 -4.80
C ASN A 767 -16.19 27.64 -3.82
N MET A 768 -15.34 28.66 -4.00
CA MET A 768 -15.33 29.82 -3.11
C MET A 768 -16.68 30.53 -3.16
N SER A 769 -17.42 30.55 -2.06
CA SER A 769 -18.65 31.30 -1.88
C SER A 769 -18.59 32.09 -0.57
N GLY A 770 -19.56 32.98 -0.33
CA GLY A 770 -19.65 33.70 0.95
C GLY A 770 -19.69 32.75 2.16
N LEU A 771 -20.43 31.65 2.03
CA LEU A 771 -20.54 30.60 3.06
C LEU A 771 -19.19 29.89 3.32
N VAL A 772 -18.54 29.42 2.26
CA VAL A 772 -17.25 28.70 2.36
C VAL A 772 -16.21 29.60 3.00
N MET A 773 -16.14 30.86 2.56
CA MET A 773 -15.26 31.86 3.11
C MET A 773 -15.52 32.09 4.61
N GLU A 774 -16.78 32.28 5.03
CA GLU A 774 -17.14 32.49 6.43
C GLU A 774 -16.72 31.29 7.31
N HIS A 775 -17.06 30.07 6.89
CA HIS A 775 -16.69 28.86 7.61
C HIS A 775 -15.17 28.71 7.74
N CYS A 776 -14.42 28.89 6.65
CA CYS A 776 -12.97 28.77 6.68
C CYS A 776 -12.30 29.86 7.53
N ILE A 777 -12.70 31.11 7.41
CA ILE A 777 -12.13 32.23 8.19
C ILE A 777 -12.41 32.05 9.68
N ARG A 778 -13.65 31.68 10.06
CA ARG A 778 -14.02 31.41 11.45
C ARG A 778 -13.20 30.25 12.02
N ALA A 779 -13.14 29.12 11.29
CA ALA A 779 -12.37 27.95 11.71
C ALA A 779 -10.88 28.27 11.87
N CYS A 780 -10.24 28.94 10.89
CA CYS A 780 -8.83 29.33 10.98
C CYS A 780 -8.56 30.26 12.17
N THR A 781 -9.43 31.26 12.38
CA THR A 781 -9.32 32.21 13.50
C THR A 781 -9.40 31.51 14.85
N ASP A 782 -10.41 30.64 15.02
CA ASP A 782 -10.62 29.91 16.28
C ASP A 782 -9.47 28.94 16.56
N ILE A 783 -8.95 28.24 15.54
CA ILE A 783 -7.78 27.37 15.69
C ILE A 783 -6.56 28.17 16.11
N ALA A 784 -6.21 29.25 15.40
CA ALA A 784 -5.00 30.02 15.67
C ALA A 784 -4.99 30.57 17.11
N LEU A 785 -6.11 31.17 17.55
CA LEU A 785 -6.24 31.74 18.89
C LEU A 785 -6.23 30.66 19.98
N THR A 786 -6.91 29.53 19.72
CA THR A 786 -6.97 28.42 20.66
C THR A 786 -5.60 27.75 20.78
N PHE A 787 -4.95 27.42 19.67
CA PHE A 787 -3.61 26.83 19.65
C PHE A 787 -2.60 27.73 20.38
N TRP A 788 -2.64 29.04 20.14
CA TRP A 788 -1.80 30.00 20.85
C TRP A 788 -2.02 30.00 22.36
N LYS A 789 -3.27 29.91 22.84
CA LYS A 789 -3.57 29.80 24.28
C LYS A 789 -2.86 28.60 24.91
N TYR A 790 -2.87 27.44 24.25
CA TYR A 790 -2.22 26.23 24.75
C TYR A 790 -0.69 26.28 24.60
N LEU A 791 -0.18 26.81 23.50
CA LEU A 791 1.25 27.01 23.26
C LEU A 791 1.85 27.96 24.30
N LYS A 792 1.22 29.12 24.53
CA LYS A 792 1.65 30.14 25.49
C LYS A 792 1.65 29.61 26.93
N SER A 793 0.64 28.81 27.29
CA SER A 793 0.52 28.21 28.62
C SER A 793 1.36 26.94 28.83
N ARG A 794 2.07 26.48 27.79
CA ARG A 794 2.97 25.30 27.80
C ARG A 794 2.27 24.00 28.25
N GLN A 795 0.97 23.93 28.00
CA GLN A 795 0.14 22.79 28.40
C GLN A 795 0.19 21.65 27.40
N THR A 796 0.64 21.92 26.17
CA THR A 796 0.75 20.95 25.10
C THR A 796 2.14 20.96 24.49
N ALA A 797 2.51 19.84 23.89
CA ALA A 797 3.77 19.66 23.22
C ALA A 797 3.73 20.25 21.81
N GLN A 798 4.90 20.67 21.35
CA GLN A 798 5.09 21.16 19.99
C GLN A 798 5.42 19.95 19.10
N LEU A 799 4.49 19.59 18.23
CA LEU A 799 4.62 18.48 17.28
C LEU A 799 4.89 19.04 15.88
N TRP A 800 5.68 18.33 15.09
CA TRP A 800 5.95 18.69 13.69
C TRP A 800 4.66 18.76 12.86
N PRO A 801 3.75 17.76 12.90
CA PRO A 801 2.43 17.89 12.26
C PRO A 801 1.60 19.06 12.80
N GLY A 802 1.80 19.45 14.06
CA GLY A 802 1.17 20.63 14.66
C GLY A 802 1.62 21.91 13.99
N LEU A 803 2.93 22.06 13.74
CA LEU A 803 3.49 23.19 12.98
C LEU A 803 2.90 23.25 11.57
N LEU A 804 2.90 22.14 10.85
CA LEU A 804 2.37 22.09 9.48
C LEU A 804 0.88 22.40 9.44
N SER A 805 0.12 21.98 10.45
CA SER A 805 -1.29 22.35 10.61
C SER A 805 -1.43 23.87 10.78
N GLN A 806 -0.60 24.51 11.62
CA GLN A 806 -0.64 25.95 11.84
C GLN A 806 -0.22 26.76 10.59
N PHE A 807 0.77 26.27 9.84
CA PHE A 807 1.10 26.84 8.53
C PHE A 807 -0.10 26.72 7.57
N GLY A 808 -0.71 25.53 7.48
CA GLY A 808 -1.86 25.27 6.62
C GLY A 808 -3.08 26.15 6.93
N ILE A 809 -3.45 26.34 8.20
CA ILE A 809 -4.55 27.26 8.55
C ILE A 809 -4.21 28.72 8.20
N GLY A 810 -2.94 29.12 8.35
CA GLY A 810 -2.46 30.45 8.01
C GLY A 810 -2.60 30.72 6.52
N ILE A 811 -2.10 29.81 5.69
CA ILE A 811 -2.25 29.88 4.23
C ILE A 811 -3.72 29.86 3.81
N THR A 812 -4.54 29.01 4.42
CA THR A 812 -5.98 28.94 4.13
C THR A 812 -6.69 30.27 4.46
N LEU A 813 -6.33 30.89 5.60
CA LEU A 813 -6.86 32.19 6.00
C LEU A 813 -6.48 33.29 5.00
N LEU A 814 -5.20 33.37 4.63
CA LEU A 814 -4.69 34.34 3.67
C LEU A 814 -5.31 34.13 2.28
N TYR A 815 -5.48 32.88 1.85
CA TYR A 815 -6.12 32.53 0.58
C TYR A 815 -7.59 32.98 0.52
N CYS A 816 -8.35 32.79 1.60
CA CYS A 816 -9.72 33.29 1.68
C CYS A 816 -9.79 34.83 1.55
N LEU A 817 -8.83 35.54 2.16
CA LEU A 817 -8.74 37.01 2.03
C LEU A 817 -8.28 37.43 0.63
N TRP A 818 -7.33 36.71 0.03
CA TRP A 818 -6.81 36.99 -1.31
C TRP A 818 -7.90 36.89 -2.39
N MET A 819 -8.83 35.94 -2.25
CA MET A 819 -9.91 35.70 -3.21
C MET A 819 -10.95 36.83 -3.32
N VAL A 820 -11.12 37.66 -2.29
CA VAL A 820 -12.19 38.68 -2.24
C VAL A 820 -11.64 40.06 -1.85
N PRO A 821 -11.94 41.13 -2.61
CA PRO A 821 -11.41 42.45 -2.32
C PRO A 821 -11.96 42.96 -0.97
N PRO A 822 -11.17 43.73 -0.19
CA PRO A 822 -11.57 44.23 1.12
C PRO A 822 -12.93 44.94 1.16
N SER A 823 -13.30 45.64 0.08
CA SER A 823 -14.57 46.38 -0.04
C SER A 823 -15.82 45.50 -0.12
N HIS A 824 -15.69 44.23 -0.52
CA HIS A 824 -16.79 43.29 -0.69
C HIS A 824 -16.88 42.25 0.44
N ARG A 825 -16.02 42.35 1.46
CA ARG A 825 -16.02 41.45 2.61
C ARG A 825 -17.12 41.86 3.60
N SER A 826 -17.84 40.88 4.15
CA SER A 826 -18.90 41.11 5.14
C SER A 826 -18.36 41.74 6.43
N VAL A 827 -19.27 42.27 7.26
CA VAL A 827 -18.91 42.90 8.54
C VAL A 827 -18.21 41.90 9.48
N GLU A 828 -18.60 40.63 9.48
CA GLU A 828 -17.94 39.59 10.27
C GLU A 828 -16.49 39.36 9.83
N ILE A 829 -16.21 39.49 8.54
CA ILE A 829 -14.88 39.30 7.94
C ILE A 829 -13.99 40.55 8.11
N GLN A 830 -14.57 41.70 8.43
CA GLN A 830 -13.83 42.91 8.80
C GLN A 830 -13.48 42.96 10.30
N SER A 831 -13.73 41.86 11.04
CA SER A 831 -13.45 41.80 12.47
C SER A 831 -11.95 41.98 12.79
N PRO A 832 -11.59 42.77 13.82
CA PRO A 832 -10.21 42.90 14.28
C PRO A 832 -9.61 41.57 14.80
N LYS A 833 -10.45 40.56 15.03
CA LYS A 833 -10.02 39.19 15.38
C LYS A 833 -9.20 38.55 14.26
N ILE A 834 -9.47 38.85 12.99
CA ILE A 834 -8.75 38.25 11.86
C ILE A 834 -7.31 38.77 11.80
N GLY A 835 -7.11 40.09 11.89
CA GLY A 835 -5.75 40.66 12.00
C GLY A 835 -5.01 40.20 13.25
N THR A 836 -5.73 39.84 14.32
CA THR A 836 -5.14 39.21 15.50
C THR A 836 -4.74 37.76 15.24
N ALA A 837 -5.57 36.98 14.53
CA ALA A 837 -5.25 35.61 14.13
C ALA A 837 -4.04 35.54 13.20
N ILE A 838 -3.94 36.42 12.19
CA ILE A 838 -2.78 36.47 11.27
C ILE A 838 -1.48 36.72 12.04
N ARG A 839 -1.46 37.75 12.91
CA ARG A 839 -0.30 38.01 13.78
C ARG A 839 0.00 36.83 14.71
N THR A 840 -1.05 36.18 15.21
CA THR A 840 -0.90 35.00 16.07
C THR A 840 -0.27 33.83 15.30
N CYS A 841 -0.67 33.58 14.06
CA CYS A 841 -0.02 32.58 13.20
C CYS A 841 1.46 32.89 12.95
N SER A 842 1.80 34.14 12.63
CA SER A 842 3.20 34.59 12.47
C SER A 842 4.01 34.30 13.75
N VAL A 843 3.49 34.69 14.92
CA VAL A 843 4.13 34.42 16.21
C VAL A 843 4.26 32.92 16.50
N ILE A 844 3.23 32.13 16.21
CA ILE A 844 3.29 30.67 16.39
C ILE A 844 4.40 30.08 15.50
N LEU A 845 4.44 30.45 14.22
CA LEU A 845 5.45 29.94 13.28
C LEU A 845 6.85 30.38 13.68
N ALA A 846 7.03 31.62 14.14
CA ALA A 846 8.29 32.11 14.68
C ALA A 846 8.75 31.26 15.88
N VAL A 847 7.89 31.09 16.89
CA VAL A 847 8.19 30.28 18.09
C VAL A 847 8.51 28.83 17.74
N LEU A 848 7.79 28.24 16.79
CA LEU A 848 8.02 26.85 16.39
C LEU A 848 9.27 26.70 15.49
N SER A 849 9.63 27.73 14.71
CA SER A 849 10.86 27.74 13.88
C SER A 849 12.14 27.80 14.72
N GLU A 850 12.08 28.33 15.95
CA GLU A 850 13.23 28.26 16.89
C GLU A 850 13.61 26.81 17.24
N ARG A 851 12.63 25.89 17.18
CA ARG A 851 12.85 24.47 17.49
C ARG A 851 13.36 23.67 16.28
N TRP A 852 12.96 24.05 15.07
CA TRP A 852 13.30 23.38 13.82
C TRP A 852 13.66 24.41 12.76
N THR A 853 14.93 24.49 12.39
CA THR A 853 15.41 25.42 11.36
C THR A 853 14.81 25.09 9.98
N GLU A 854 14.41 23.84 9.77
CA GLU A 854 13.69 23.38 8.58
C GLU A 854 12.33 24.09 8.40
N ALA A 855 11.77 24.68 9.46
CA ALA A 855 10.51 25.43 9.41
C ALA A 855 10.68 26.93 9.11
N GLU A 856 11.90 27.47 9.08
CA GLU A 856 12.15 28.89 8.76
C GLU A 856 11.53 29.30 7.42
N PRO A 857 11.63 28.51 6.32
CA PRO A 857 10.96 28.84 5.06
C PRO A 857 9.44 28.99 5.21
N LEU A 858 8.80 28.21 6.08
CA LEU A 858 7.35 28.26 6.29
C LEU A 858 6.92 29.55 6.98
N ARG A 859 7.70 29.99 7.98
CA ARG A 859 7.51 31.29 8.64
C ARG A 859 7.67 32.42 7.63
N ASP A 860 8.80 32.44 6.91
CA ASP A 860 9.15 33.53 6.00
C ASP A 860 8.14 33.66 4.85
N ILE A 861 7.69 32.54 4.27
CA ILE A 861 6.63 32.54 3.26
C ILE A 861 5.33 33.11 3.83
N PHE A 862 4.93 32.67 5.03
CA PHE A 862 3.70 33.16 5.64
C PHE A 862 3.76 34.68 5.88
N ASP A 863 4.86 35.19 6.42
CA ASP A 863 5.04 36.62 6.71
C ASP A 863 5.01 37.45 5.41
N LEU A 864 5.73 37.01 4.36
CA LEU A 864 5.71 37.67 3.05
C LEU A 864 4.30 37.75 2.44
N LEU A 865 3.52 36.67 2.56
CA LEU A 865 2.12 36.65 2.09
C LEU A 865 1.22 37.53 2.96
N ALA A 866 1.39 37.49 4.28
CA ALA A 866 0.60 38.27 5.22
C ALA A 866 0.81 39.78 5.05
N ASP A 867 2.03 40.21 4.73
CA ASP A 867 2.36 41.61 4.44
C ASP A 867 1.80 42.05 3.08
N SER A 868 1.72 41.14 2.12
CA SER A 868 1.30 41.45 0.74
C SER A 868 -0.23 41.48 0.58
N ILE A 869 -0.97 40.68 1.35
CA ILE A 869 -2.42 40.50 1.18
C ILE A 869 -3.18 41.51 2.07
N PRO A 870 -3.98 42.43 1.49
CA PRO A 870 -4.63 43.47 2.27
C PRO A 870 -5.76 42.90 3.16
N VAL A 871 -5.62 43.08 4.47
CA VAL A 871 -6.66 42.71 5.46
C VAL A 871 -7.77 43.77 5.53
N TYR A 872 -7.39 45.04 5.52
CA TYR A 872 -8.32 46.18 5.56
C TYR A 872 -8.29 46.97 4.26
N TRP A 873 -9.40 47.64 3.95
CA TRP A 873 -9.45 48.56 2.82
C TRP A 873 -8.72 49.86 3.18
N SER A 874 -7.82 50.32 2.32
CA SER A 874 -7.17 51.63 2.41
C SER A 874 -7.24 52.33 1.05
N PRO A 875 -7.57 53.64 0.99
CA PRO A 875 -7.53 54.42 -0.25
C PRO A 875 -6.12 54.48 -0.87
N ASP A 876 -5.07 54.30 -0.06
CA ASP A 876 -3.66 54.35 -0.48
C ASP A 876 -3.16 53.03 -1.13
N ASN A 877 -3.91 51.92 -1.01
CA ASN A 877 -3.55 50.62 -1.61
C ASN A 877 -3.83 50.55 -3.12
N GLY A 878 -3.65 51.65 -3.84
CA GLY A 878 -3.94 51.78 -5.26
C GLY A 878 -3.20 50.75 -6.14
N GLU A 879 -3.90 50.26 -7.17
CA GLU A 879 -3.37 49.56 -8.36
C GLU A 879 -2.54 48.28 -8.20
N ALA A 880 -2.28 47.76 -7.00
CA ALA A 880 -1.59 46.48 -6.86
C ALA A 880 -2.47 45.31 -7.37
N SER A 881 -2.16 44.79 -8.56
CA SER A 881 -2.89 43.65 -9.17
C SER A 881 -2.42 42.29 -8.68
N HIS A 882 -1.26 42.20 -8.03
CA HIS A 882 -0.64 40.95 -7.57
C HIS A 882 0.33 41.20 -6.40
N ILE A 883 0.85 40.12 -5.82
CA ILE A 883 1.93 40.16 -4.82
C ILE A 883 3.21 40.73 -5.47
N SER A 884 4.04 41.47 -4.70
CA SER A 884 5.25 42.07 -5.27
C SER A 884 6.17 41.03 -5.93
N VAL A 885 6.73 41.34 -7.10
CA VAL A 885 7.62 40.42 -7.85
C VAL A 885 8.76 39.90 -6.97
N SER A 886 9.36 40.77 -6.14
CA SER A 886 10.41 40.37 -5.21
C SER A 886 9.93 39.35 -4.16
N SER A 887 8.72 39.52 -3.62
CA SER A 887 8.14 38.57 -2.67
C SER A 887 7.79 37.24 -3.36
N ALA A 888 7.22 37.30 -4.58
CA ALA A 888 6.88 36.13 -5.37
C ALA A 888 8.13 35.31 -5.71
N ASP A 889 9.20 35.94 -6.22
CA ASP A 889 10.47 35.29 -6.54
C ASP A 889 11.11 34.64 -5.30
N THR A 890 11.03 35.30 -4.14
CA THR A 890 11.54 34.76 -2.88
C THR A 890 10.76 33.51 -2.45
N ILE A 891 9.42 33.55 -2.51
CA ILE A 891 8.57 32.40 -2.18
C ILE A 891 8.82 31.25 -3.16
N GLN A 892 8.92 31.53 -4.46
CA GLN A 892 9.26 30.56 -5.51
C GLN A 892 10.61 29.88 -5.25
N GLY A 893 11.62 30.64 -4.82
CA GLY A 893 12.92 30.10 -4.40
C GLY A 893 12.86 29.14 -3.22
N TYR A 894 11.87 29.29 -2.33
CA TYR A 894 11.64 28.39 -1.20
C TYR A 894 10.85 27.12 -1.56
N LEU A 895 10.06 27.12 -2.64
CA LEU A 895 9.15 26.01 -2.98
C LEU A 895 9.81 24.61 -3.04
N PRO A 896 11.05 24.43 -3.56
CA PRO A 896 11.69 23.11 -3.55
C PRO A 896 11.91 22.57 -2.13
N ARG A 897 12.32 23.43 -1.18
CA ARG A 897 12.53 23.04 0.24
C ARG A 897 11.21 22.72 0.93
N VAL A 898 10.20 23.54 0.66
CA VAL A 898 8.84 23.39 1.19
C VAL A 898 8.19 22.09 0.67
N THR A 899 8.42 21.74 -0.59
CA THR A 899 7.93 20.48 -1.19
C THR A 899 8.59 19.27 -0.54
N ALA A 900 9.88 19.34 -0.20
CA ALA A 900 10.60 18.26 0.48
C ALA A 900 10.11 18.00 1.92
N ILE A 901 9.45 18.98 2.55
CA ILE A 901 8.78 18.83 3.84
C ILE A 901 7.49 17.98 3.73
N VAL A 902 7.04 17.63 2.51
CA VAL A 902 5.78 16.90 2.27
C VAL A 902 4.59 17.67 2.83
N ILE A 903 4.33 18.85 2.26
CA ILE A 903 3.17 19.67 2.64
C ILE A 903 1.92 19.19 1.90
N ASN A 904 0.78 19.29 2.59
CA ASN A 904 -0.55 19.09 2.02
C ASN A 904 -0.66 19.76 0.64
N LYS A 905 -1.04 18.96 -0.37
CA LYS A 905 -1.13 19.39 -1.77
C LYS A 905 -2.04 20.60 -2.00
N ASP A 906 -3.05 20.78 -1.14
CA ASP A 906 -4.00 21.89 -1.23
C ASP A 906 -3.40 23.19 -0.77
N ILE A 907 -2.59 23.13 0.28
CA ILE A 907 -1.83 24.27 0.79
C ILE A 907 -0.79 24.67 -0.26
N MET A 908 -0.10 23.70 -0.87
CA MET A 908 0.83 23.97 -1.97
C MET A 908 0.14 24.63 -3.17
N ARG A 909 -1.05 24.16 -3.54
CA ARG A 909 -1.85 24.78 -4.60
C ARG A 909 -2.20 26.24 -4.26
N MET A 910 -2.71 26.51 -3.05
CA MET A 910 -3.03 27.88 -2.62
C MET A 910 -1.81 28.81 -2.65
N LEU A 911 -0.64 28.32 -2.21
CA LEU A 911 0.62 29.07 -2.28
C LEU A 911 1.01 29.42 -3.72
N ILE A 912 0.95 28.43 -4.63
CA ILE A 912 1.29 28.63 -6.04
C ILE A 912 0.32 29.63 -6.68
N GLU A 913 -0.98 29.48 -6.47
CA GLU A 913 -2.00 30.39 -7.01
C GLU A 913 -1.78 31.83 -6.52
N MET A 914 -1.58 32.05 -5.21
CA MET A 914 -1.37 33.41 -4.67
C MET A 914 -0.08 34.07 -5.16
N THR A 915 0.94 33.30 -5.52
CA THR A 915 2.26 33.82 -5.91
C THR A 915 2.45 33.97 -7.41
N THR A 916 1.65 33.26 -8.22
CA THR A 916 1.80 33.25 -9.69
C THR A 916 0.71 34.00 -10.42
N GLU A 917 -0.38 34.36 -9.75
CA GLU A 917 -1.55 34.96 -10.37
C GLU A 917 -1.89 36.35 -9.82
N ASP A 918 -2.53 37.16 -10.65
CA ASP A 918 -3.17 38.39 -10.22
C ASP A 918 -4.31 38.10 -9.23
N TYR A 919 -4.61 39.08 -8.38
CA TYR A 919 -5.79 39.09 -7.54
C TYR A 919 -7.04 38.79 -8.38
N PRO A 920 -7.90 37.84 -7.99
CA PRO A 920 -9.04 37.41 -8.80
C PRO A 920 -10.04 38.51 -9.16
N TRP A 921 -10.03 39.60 -8.40
CA TRP A 921 -10.89 40.78 -8.53
C TRP A 921 -10.23 41.96 -9.26
N ALA A 922 -8.97 41.84 -9.69
CA ALA A 922 -8.34 42.83 -10.54
C ALA A 922 -9.05 42.91 -11.91
N ALA A 923 -9.16 44.11 -12.48
CA ALA A 923 -9.79 44.38 -13.78
C ALA A 923 -11.31 44.09 -13.90
N GLY A 924 -12.07 44.15 -12.81
CA GLY A 924 -13.55 44.09 -12.85
C GLY A 924 -14.11 42.69 -13.17
N ARG A 925 -13.29 41.65 -13.06
CA ARG A 925 -13.76 40.26 -13.19
C ARG A 925 -14.61 39.91 -11.97
N PRO A 926 -15.88 39.52 -12.12
CA PRO A 926 -16.65 39.00 -11.00
C PRO A 926 -15.94 37.74 -10.49
N VAL A 927 -15.80 37.63 -9.17
CA VAL A 927 -15.45 36.35 -8.54
C VAL A 927 -16.60 35.41 -8.90
N ASN A 928 -16.34 34.40 -9.74
CA ASN A 928 -17.29 33.31 -9.99
C ASN A 928 -17.44 32.54 -8.67
N GLY A 929 -18.28 33.07 -7.80
CA GLY A 929 -18.55 32.46 -6.51
C GLY A 929 -19.38 31.20 -6.72
N GLY A 930 -19.02 30.10 -6.05
CA GLY A 930 -19.88 28.92 -6.02
C GLY A 930 -21.29 29.30 -5.53
N ASN A 931 -22.33 28.64 -6.07
CA ASN A 931 -23.75 28.95 -5.79
C ASN A 931 -24.24 28.55 -4.38
N TRP A 932 -23.34 28.28 -3.42
CA TRP A 932 -23.70 27.74 -2.10
C TRP A 932 -24.06 28.85 -1.11
N SER A 933 -25.20 28.70 -0.45
CA SER A 933 -25.79 29.69 0.46
C SER A 933 -25.90 29.17 1.89
N SER A 934 -25.87 30.07 2.88
CA SER A 934 -26.15 29.75 4.29
C SER A 934 -27.60 29.34 4.55
N SER A 935 -28.50 29.56 3.59
CA SER A 935 -29.88 29.08 3.62
C SER A 935 -30.04 27.63 3.14
N ASP A 936 -28.99 27.03 2.58
CA ASP A 936 -29.04 25.66 2.10
C ASP A 936 -29.18 24.70 3.29
N VAL A 937 -30.12 23.76 3.21
CA VAL A 937 -30.35 22.74 4.23
C VAL A 937 -30.07 21.37 3.61
N HIS A 938 -29.51 20.45 4.39
CA HIS A 938 -29.26 19.09 3.94
C HIS A 938 -30.57 18.42 3.51
N ASN A 939 -30.59 17.93 2.27
CA ASN A 939 -31.67 17.13 1.71
C ASN A 939 -31.14 15.72 1.41
N ALA A 940 -31.65 14.73 2.14
CA ALA A 940 -31.24 13.33 1.98
C ALA A 940 -31.48 12.81 0.55
N HIS A 941 -32.50 13.32 -0.15
CA HIS A 941 -32.81 12.93 -1.53
C HIS A 941 -31.86 13.53 -2.57
N GLU A 942 -31.07 14.54 -2.22
CA GLU A 942 -30.08 15.13 -3.13
C GLU A 942 -28.65 14.82 -2.68
N CYS A 943 -28.50 14.19 -1.51
CA CYS A 943 -27.22 13.83 -0.95
C CYS A 943 -26.70 12.52 -1.57
N PRO A 944 -25.53 12.54 -2.24
CA PRO A 944 -24.95 11.34 -2.84
C PRO A 944 -24.55 10.27 -1.81
N LEU A 945 -24.51 10.62 -0.51
CA LEU A 945 -24.24 9.69 0.59
C LEU A 945 -25.52 9.06 1.16
N CYS A 946 -26.68 9.73 1.05
CA CYS A 946 -27.96 9.26 1.59
C CYS A 946 -28.79 8.48 0.56
N TRP A 947 -28.47 8.60 -0.73
CA TRP A 947 -29.17 7.89 -1.81
C TRP A 947 -28.99 6.37 -1.80
N GLY A 948 -28.02 5.85 -1.05
CA GLY A 948 -27.76 4.40 -0.94
C GLY A 948 -28.73 3.62 -0.03
N THR A 949 -29.61 4.30 0.72
CA THR A 949 -30.46 3.65 1.75
C THR A 949 -31.98 3.69 1.46
N ARG A 950 -32.42 4.23 0.32
CA ARG A 950 -33.82 4.13 -0.14
C ARG A 950 -33.86 3.69 -1.61
N ALA A 951 -33.93 2.39 -1.86
CA ALA A 951 -34.24 1.86 -3.19
C ALA A 951 -35.64 1.23 -3.20
N ASP A 952 -36.48 1.71 -4.12
CA ASP A 952 -37.73 1.09 -4.54
C ASP A 952 -37.43 -0.36 -5.03
N PRO A 953 -38.00 -1.40 -4.40
CA PRO A 953 -37.63 -2.80 -4.63
C PRO A 953 -38.00 -3.31 -6.04
N ALA A 954 -38.69 -2.52 -6.86
CA ALA A 954 -39.19 -2.96 -8.18
C ALA A 954 -38.27 -2.65 -9.38
N LYS A 955 -37.10 -2.00 -9.20
CA LYS A 955 -36.27 -1.54 -10.34
C LYS A 955 -34.78 -1.90 -10.32
N LEU A 956 -34.32 -2.85 -9.51
CA LEU A 956 -32.93 -3.33 -9.53
C LEU A 956 -32.88 -4.88 -9.56
N PRO A 957 -31.94 -5.50 -10.31
CA PRO A 957 -31.70 -6.94 -10.22
C PRO A 957 -31.13 -7.28 -8.84
N SER A 958 -31.65 -8.35 -8.24
CA SER A 958 -31.30 -8.80 -6.88
C SER A 958 -29.81 -9.14 -6.75
N VAL A 959 -29.06 -8.30 -6.04
CA VAL A 959 -27.74 -8.63 -5.50
C VAL A 959 -27.93 -8.82 -4.00
N GLY A 960 -27.84 -10.08 -3.55
CA GLY A 960 -27.99 -10.45 -2.15
C GLY A 960 -26.77 -10.00 -1.34
N PHE A 961 -26.95 -8.99 -0.50
CA PHE A 961 -26.16 -8.76 0.69
C PHE A 961 -27.11 -8.22 1.77
N ASP A 962 -27.57 -9.11 2.64
CA ASP A 962 -28.15 -8.73 3.91
C ASP A 962 -27.05 -8.09 4.77
N ALA A 963 -27.10 -6.77 4.89
CA ALA A 963 -26.25 -6.00 5.78
C ALA A 963 -26.69 -6.25 7.23
N GLY A 964 -26.14 -7.30 7.85
CA GLY A 964 -26.31 -7.58 9.26
C GLY A 964 -25.67 -6.48 10.12
N ILE A 965 -26.52 -5.76 10.86
CA ILE A 965 -26.32 -5.19 12.22
C ILE A 965 -24.86 -4.83 12.59
N LEU A 966 -24.30 -3.79 11.96
CA LEU A 966 -23.08 -3.09 12.43
C LEU A 966 -23.25 -1.56 12.46
N TRP A 967 -24.47 -1.09 12.21
CA TRP A 967 -24.84 0.32 12.19
C TRP A 967 -26.02 0.51 13.15
N PRO A 968 -25.94 1.39 14.16
CA PRO A 968 -27.16 1.88 14.78
C PRO A 968 -27.98 2.54 13.67
N GLY A 969 -29.19 2.05 13.43
CA GLY A 969 -30.13 2.65 12.50
C GLY A 969 -30.42 4.08 12.94
N PHE A 970 -30.01 5.05 12.13
CA PHE A 970 -30.43 6.44 12.24
C PHE A 970 -31.67 6.62 11.37
N ASP A 971 -32.79 6.06 11.81
CA ASP A 971 -34.10 6.34 11.25
C ASP A 971 -35.06 6.66 12.39
N HIS A 972 -35.40 7.94 12.54
CA HIS A 972 -36.65 8.39 13.14
C HIS A 972 -36.85 9.88 12.83
N ARG A 973 -37.62 10.14 11.77
CA ARG A 973 -38.73 11.11 11.78
C ARG A 973 -39.61 10.82 10.58
N THR A 974 -40.66 10.04 10.79
CA THR A 974 -42.04 10.35 10.33
C THR A 974 -43.00 9.21 10.73
N ASP A 975 -44.05 9.64 11.43
CA ASP A 975 -45.40 9.10 11.54
C ASP A 975 -45.72 7.93 12.50
N ASP A 976 -46.53 8.28 13.51
CA ASP A 976 -47.33 7.45 14.42
C ASP A 976 -48.28 6.49 13.67
N ASP A 977 -48.35 5.22 14.09
CA ASP A 977 -49.58 4.62 14.65
C ASP A 977 -49.42 3.10 14.94
N SER A 978 -49.74 2.70 16.17
CA SER A 978 -50.30 1.41 16.63
C SER A 978 -49.44 0.10 16.76
N PHE A 979 -49.30 -0.34 18.03
CA PHE A 979 -49.37 -1.71 18.61
C PHE A 979 -48.85 -2.97 17.84
N ALA A 980 -47.89 -3.69 18.43
CA ALA A 980 -48.10 -4.93 19.23
C ALA A 980 -46.81 -5.80 19.36
N VAL A 981 -46.61 -6.32 20.58
CA VAL A 981 -45.51 -7.15 21.10
C VAL A 981 -45.60 -8.61 20.62
N PHE A 982 -44.47 -9.28 20.33
CA PHE A 982 -44.11 -10.62 20.84
C PHE A 982 -42.60 -10.88 20.68
N ALA A 983 -42.01 -11.48 21.72
CA ALA A 983 -40.58 -11.70 21.96
C ALA A 983 -40.12 -13.12 21.55
N GLU A 984 -38.83 -13.27 21.20
CA GLU A 984 -37.90 -14.29 21.75
C GLU A 984 -36.46 -14.19 21.17
N GLU A 985 -35.50 -13.98 22.10
CA GLU A 985 -34.10 -14.48 22.21
C GLU A 985 -33.00 -14.22 21.15
N SER A 986 -32.09 -13.25 21.43
CA SER A 986 -30.60 -13.38 21.54
C SER A 986 -29.89 -12.01 21.73
N PRO A 987 -28.70 -11.93 22.36
CA PRO A 987 -28.32 -10.80 23.23
C PRO A 987 -27.67 -9.63 22.48
N LEU A 988 -28.36 -8.49 22.49
CA LEU A 988 -27.83 -7.17 22.13
C LEU A 988 -27.09 -6.55 23.32
N PHE A 989 -25.98 -5.85 23.08
CA PHE A 989 -25.35 -4.90 24.01
C PHE A 989 -26.05 -3.54 23.86
N PRO A 990 -26.87 -3.09 24.82
CA PRO A 990 -27.45 -1.74 24.81
C PRO A 990 -26.72 -0.87 25.84
N GLY A 991 -26.18 0.27 25.42
CA GLY A 991 -25.64 1.25 26.36
C GLY A 991 -24.61 2.16 25.75
N LEU A 992 -25.01 3.03 24.81
CA LEU A 992 -24.19 4.19 24.42
C LEU A 992 -24.95 5.29 23.65
N LEU A 993 -26.24 5.46 23.92
CA LEU A 993 -27.00 6.67 23.60
C LEU A 993 -28.00 6.91 24.74
N GLY A 994 -27.76 7.94 25.55
CA GLY A 994 -28.75 8.42 26.52
C GLY A 994 -29.88 9.10 25.76
N SER A 995 -31.06 8.49 25.79
CA SER A 995 -32.33 9.16 25.54
C SER A 995 -32.57 10.19 26.64
N ILE A 996 -32.85 11.44 26.28
CA ILE A 996 -33.69 12.31 27.11
C ILE A 996 -34.71 12.98 26.20
N GLU A 997 -35.98 12.68 26.49
CA GLU A 997 -37.20 13.28 25.96
C GLU A 997 -37.20 14.80 26.18
N PHE A 998 -37.41 15.58 25.11
CA PHE A 998 -38.48 16.59 24.93
C PHE A 998 -38.31 17.34 23.61
#